data_AF-A0A2R6L996-F1
#
_entry.id   AF-A0A2R6L996-F1
#
_cell.length_a   1.000
_cell.length_b   1.000
_cell.length_c   1.000
_cell.angle_alpha   90.00
_cell.angle_beta   90.00
_cell.angle_gamma   90.00
#
_symmetry.space_group_name_H-M   'P 1'
#
loop_
_entity.id
_entity.type
_entity.pdbx_description
1 polymer ?
#
loop_
_entity_poly.entity_id
_entity_poly.type
_entity_poly.pdbx_seq_one_letter_code
_entity_poly.pdbx_strand_id
1 'polypeptide(L)'
;MSEIALDASKNADDIEGIFLDRPLASLYDVAYLYGKLHALNTAKQYDVPINDWYVERMTHESRTDYYEQEIGLFNVLIDLTGDEPTLGEAGELDERPNDDESPFVAESLDHEKMLHVGFSRQDSRAAGHNMSLAHDVSKPSEDCAKYIRQLFDRWAASDSVADVADDHDDGSVLEGLRAVGEDSDLMDTIADGVGDALRESFGDEFNGVFSVRLKLPGSDEYVYPGEVEVLNEAMLYRWVEKRMRSYSEADDASGEGLGFITGDAGEVFGLSDSPLQRYKGKMAEKFPNLVVDESWQQRPLTAEAAFAVSSGMPLLENFVQILGDDTSAYYVPYVSDPTVEQAVALYKLAMEAADSSGSVVGVIEDAATNPVNPLYDAFQIHYVAAYRPGNKRKFIEEEPCVDPTRVRAIQEAHTEVLTDGLVAPDGGSPPLFPSPPYGRLTDDGGDEQGSKYLRSNAPVVTGVLTGGYFQSTFRHQSTDEDRDDHGTTDLRAEATSTALASDGQIDPDWLLAQYVPRLISEQRSAFEDGNELPESLLTRQYVQMQALTRAGFLGDAASDDPRATPASTETMSDTTEFSDRDDRLAQFIDSHPALAEDSKVLKKNAHYSDDDESAGMLMNDRYIMRLNDIMNCRQPEEWSLSTDDLRMHYGLGLTYGKNDTTLDDADSEPAEAAAAEAQTDD
;
A
#
# COMPACT_ATOMS: atom_id res chain seq x y z
N MET A 1 17.16 1.53 4.51
CA MET A 1 17.27 2.91 3.99
C MET A 1 17.97 3.79 5.01
N SER A 2 18.30 5.02 4.64
CA SER A 2 19.03 6.01 5.45
C SER A 2 18.34 6.39 6.77
N GLU A 3 19.12 6.81 7.76
CA GLU A 3 18.60 7.42 8.99
C GLU A 3 17.94 8.78 8.68
N ILE A 4 16.88 9.14 9.43
CA ILE A 4 16.23 10.44 9.30
C ILE A 4 17.11 11.51 9.97
N ALA A 5 17.73 12.36 9.16
CA ALA A 5 18.54 13.50 9.62
C ALA A 5 17.71 14.78 9.86
N LEU A 6 16.49 14.84 9.32
CA LEU A 6 15.61 16.00 9.45
C LEU A 6 15.13 16.22 10.90
N ASP A 7 15.30 17.45 11.39
CA ASP A 7 14.80 17.93 12.66
C ASP A 7 13.89 19.14 12.45
N ALA A 8 12.63 19.04 12.87
CA ALA A 8 11.62 20.06 12.65
C ALA A 8 11.99 21.43 13.24
N SER A 9 12.82 21.48 14.28
CA SER A 9 13.24 22.75 14.90
C SER A 9 14.48 23.35 14.24
N LYS A 10 15.43 22.51 13.82
CA LYS A 10 16.70 22.96 13.21
C LYS A 10 16.56 23.26 11.73
N ASN A 11 15.64 22.57 11.05
CA ASN A 11 15.45 22.65 9.61
C ASN A 11 14.15 23.36 9.21
N ALA A 12 13.56 24.16 10.11
CA ALA A 12 12.27 24.79 9.88
C ALA A 12 12.25 25.66 8.62
N ASP A 13 13.22 26.59 8.47
CA ASP A 13 13.28 27.51 7.33
C ASP A 13 13.44 26.76 5.99
N ASP A 14 14.29 25.72 5.96
CA ASP A 14 14.52 24.88 4.78
C ASP A 14 13.24 24.11 4.39
N ILE A 15 12.50 23.59 5.39
CA ILE A 15 11.26 22.84 5.18
C ILE A 15 10.11 23.76 4.77
N GLU A 16 10.00 24.94 5.37
CA GLU A 16 9.00 25.94 4.97
C GLU A 16 9.21 26.39 3.53
N GLY A 17 10.46 26.48 3.07
CA GLY A 17 10.79 26.79 1.67
C GLY A 17 10.35 25.72 0.65
N ILE A 18 10.02 24.50 1.11
CA ILE A 18 9.51 23.42 0.26
C ILE A 18 7.99 23.51 0.05
N PHE A 19 7.26 24.13 0.98
CA PHE A 19 5.80 24.16 0.94
C PHE A 19 5.28 24.94 -0.27
N LEU A 20 4.17 24.46 -0.82
CA LEU A 20 3.46 25.16 -1.87
C LEU A 20 2.65 26.31 -1.26
N ASP A 21 2.48 27.40 -2.01
CA ASP A 21 1.62 28.54 -1.64
C ASP A 21 0.10 28.21 -1.69
N ARG A 22 -0.24 26.92 -1.77
CA ARG A 22 -1.61 26.39 -1.86
C ARG A 22 -1.69 25.02 -1.17
N PRO A 23 -2.89 24.58 -0.76
CA PRO A 23 -3.08 23.22 -0.26
C PRO A 23 -2.66 22.16 -1.29
N LEU A 24 -2.10 21.06 -0.79
CA LEU A 24 -1.85 19.86 -1.58
C LEU A 24 -3.20 19.30 -2.06
N ALA A 25 -3.35 19.12 -3.37
CA ALA A 25 -4.62 18.73 -3.98
C ALA A 25 -4.48 17.53 -4.94
N SER A 26 -3.26 16.99 -5.09
CA SER A 26 -3.00 15.88 -5.99
C SER A 26 -1.84 15.00 -5.51
N LEU A 27 -1.81 13.75 -5.99
CA LEU A 27 -0.67 12.83 -5.84
C LEU A 27 0.66 13.43 -6.31
N TYR A 28 0.63 14.37 -7.26
CA TYR A 28 1.84 15.06 -7.73
C TYR A 28 2.37 16.05 -6.70
N ASP A 29 1.48 16.78 -6.02
CA ASP A 29 1.86 17.69 -4.93
C ASP A 29 2.46 16.90 -3.76
N VAL A 30 1.85 15.74 -3.45
CA VAL A 30 2.36 14.81 -2.44
C VAL A 30 3.73 14.26 -2.85
N ALA A 31 3.88 13.76 -4.08
CA ALA A 31 5.17 13.28 -4.59
C ALA A 31 6.25 14.36 -4.57
N TYR A 32 5.90 15.60 -4.92
CA TYR A 32 6.80 16.75 -4.85
C TYR A 32 7.29 17.01 -3.43
N LEU A 33 6.37 17.09 -2.45
CA LEU A 33 6.73 17.28 -1.04
C LEU A 33 7.68 16.17 -0.55
N TYR A 34 7.32 14.90 -0.79
CA TYR A 34 8.14 13.76 -0.39
C TYR A 34 9.52 13.78 -1.05
N GLY A 35 9.61 14.11 -2.33
CA GLY A 35 10.87 14.18 -3.06
C GLY A 35 11.78 15.30 -2.57
N LYS A 36 11.23 16.50 -2.32
CA LYS A 36 11.98 17.62 -1.76
C LYS A 36 12.47 17.34 -0.34
N LEU A 37 11.62 16.74 0.50
CA LEU A 37 12.01 16.31 1.85
C LEU A 37 13.11 15.24 1.81
N HIS A 38 13.02 14.30 0.87
CA HIS A 38 14.04 13.27 0.70
C HIS A 38 15.39 13.87 0.29
N ALA A 39 15.40 14.75 -0.72
CA ALA A 39 16.61 15.44 -1.15
C ALA A 39 17.23 16.27 -0.01
N LEU A 40 16.40 16.99 0.75
CA LEU A 40 16.85 17.74 1.93
C LEU A 40 17.42 16.81 3.00
N ASN A 41 16.76 15.67 3.29
CA ASN A 41 17.26 14.69 4.26
C ASN A 41 18.64 14.17 3.85
N THR A 42 18.82 13.79 2.59
CA THR A 42 20.11 13.33 2.05
C THR A 42 21.18 14.41 2.21
N ALA A 43 20.89 15.66 1.82
CA ALA A 43 21.82 16.78 1.95
C ALA A 43 22.20 17.10 3.41
N LYS A 44 21.30 16.89 4.38
CA LYS A 44 21.63 17.07 5.80
C LYS A 44 22.33 15.86 6.42
N GLN A 45 22.17 14.68 5.84
CA GLN A 45 22.76 13.46 6.38
C GLN A 45 24.24 13.34 6.05
N TYR A 46 24.65 13.80 4.86
CA TYR A 46 26.01 13.68 4.36
C TYR A 46 26.63 15.06 4.13
N ASP A 47 27.84 15.28 4.64
CA ASP A 47 28.58 16.54 4.49
C ASP A 47 29.42 16.49 3.19
N VAL A 48 28.73 16.50 2.06
CA VAL A 48 29.36 16.45 0.73
C VAL A 48 29.49 17.86 0.14
N PRO A 49 30.58 18.19 -0.58
CA PRO A 49 30.79 19.51 -1.17
C PRO A 49 29.99 19.67 -2.48
N ILE A 50 28.70 19.35 -2.45
CA ILE A 50 27.80 19.31 -3.60
C ILE A 50 26.62 20.23 -3.29
N ASN A 51 26.23 21.06 -4.25
CA ASN A 51 25.02 21.87 -4.08
C ASN A 51 23.79 20.97 -3.93
N ASP A 52 22.99 21.18 -2.87
CA ASP A 52 21.75 20.44 -2.56
C ASP A 52 20.81 20.32 -3.78
N TRP A 53 20.83 21.32 -4.67
CA TRP A 53 20.10 21.30 -5.94
C TRP A 53 20.46 20.06 -6.79
N TYR A 54 21.71 19.64 -6.85
CA TYR A 54 22.12 18.49 -7.66
C TYR A 54 21.82 17.15 -6.98
N VAL A 55 21.82 17.11 -5.64
CA VAL A 55 21.54 15.89 -4.85
C VAL A 55 20.19 15.29 -5.21
N GLU A 56 19.16 16.13 -5.42
CA GLU A 56 17.82 15.71 -5.84
C GLU A 56 17.82 14.90 -7.17
N ARG A 57 18.84 15.06 -8.02
CA ARG A 57 18.98 14.37 -9.31
C ARG A 57 19.95 13.18 -9.29
N MET A 58 20.56 12.90 -8.15
CA MET A 58 21.44 11.75 -7.96
C MET A 58 20.65 10.52 -7.51
N THR A 59 20.92 9.38 -8.12
CA THR A 59 20.19 8.12 -7.86
C THR A 59 21.01 7.18 -7.00
N HIS A 60 21.61 7.72 -5.94
CA HIS A 60 22.50 7.00 -5.03
C HIS A 60 21.83 5.75 -4.46
N GLU A 61 20.56 5.82 -4.05
CA GLU A 61 19.84 4.67 -3.47
C GLU A 61 19.41 3.57 -4.47
N SER A 62 19.70 3.68 -5.76
CA SER A 62 19.25 2.71 -6.78
C SER A 62 20.08 1.40 -6.85
N ARG A 63 21.24 1.37 -6.17
CA ARG A 63 22.21 0.26 -6.15
C ARG A 63 22.80 0.04 -4.76
N THR A 64 21.93 -0.08 -3.77
CA THR A 64 22.37 -0.33 -2.39
C THR A 64 23.08 -1.68 -2.21
N ASP A 65 22.88 -2.62 -3.14
CA ASP A 65 23.57 -3.90 -3.21
C ASP A 65 25.09 -3.76 -3.40
N TYR A 66 25.57 -2.59 -3.83
CA TYR A 66 27.01 -2.32 -3.96
C TYR A 66 27.64 -1.88 -2.64
N TYR A 67 26.85 -1.44 -1.66
CA TYR A 67 27.36 -0.94 -0.39
C TYR A 67 27.80 -2.04 0.57
N GLU A 68 27.31 -3.25 0.36
CA GLU A 68 27.67 -4.43 1.15
C GLU A 68 28.95 -5.11 0.62
N GLN A 69 29.48 -4.66 -0.52
CA GLN A 69 30.67 -5.20 -1.15
C GLN A 69 31.94 -4.59 -0.57
N GLU A 70 33.00 -5.37 -0.46
CA GLU A 70 34.32 -4.86 -0.04
C GLU A 70 34.85 -3.83 -1.02
N ILE A 71 34.59 -4.04 -2.32
CA ILE A 71 34.92 -3.13 -3.41
C ILE A 71 33.70 -3.03 -4.32
N GLY A 72 33.20 -1.83 -4.55
CA GLY A 72 32.02 -1.57 -5.38
C GLY A 72 32.23 -0.44 -6.40
N LEU A 73 33.38 0.24 -6.35
CA LEU A 73 33.73 1.37 -7.20
C LEU A 73 35.08 1.12 -7.88
N PHE A 74 35.15 1.44 -9.17
CA PHE A 74 36.39 1.42 -9.93
C PHE A 74 36.57 2.74 -10.70
N ASN A 75 37.65 3.45 -10.39
CA ASN A 75 37.98 4.76 -10.91
C ASN A 75 39.15 4.72 -11.88
N VAL A 76 39.07 5.52 -12.94
CA VAL A 76 40.23 5.91 -13.77
C VAL A 76 40.71 7.29 -13.34
N LEU A 77 42.00 7.45 -13.12
CA LEU A 77 42.61 8.72 -12.75
C LEU A 77 42.94 9.53 -13.99
N ILE A 78 42.35 10.73 -14.09
CA ILE A 78 42.56 11.65 -15.21
C ILE A 78 43.13 12.96 -14.67
N ASP A 79 44.24 13.38 -15.24
CA ASP A 79 44.87 14.68 -14.98
C ASP A 79 44.51 15.65 -16.10
N LEU A 80 43.81 16.73 -15.73
CA LEU A 80 43.38 17.81 -16.63
C LEU A 80 44.16 19.11 -16.41
N THR A 81 45.26 19.08 -15.64
CA THR A 81 46.03 20.29 -15.29
C THR A 81 46.88 20.83 -16.45
N GLY A 82 47.20 19.99 -17.43
CA GLY A 82 48.02 20.33 -18.60
C GLY A 82 47.23 20.87 -19.80
N ASP A 83 47.95 21.18 -20.90
CA ASP A 83 47.33 21.59 -22.17
C ASP A 83 46.61 20.41 -22.88
N GLU A 84 47.03 19.17 -22.60
CA GLU A 84 46.43 17.93 -23.08
C GLU A 84 46.20 17.01 -21.86
N PRO A 85 45.07 16.27 -21.81
CA PRO A 85 44.75 15.40 -20.68
C PRO A 85 45.68 14.18 -20.62
N THR A 86 46.06 13.76 -19.41
CA THR A 86 46.90 12.57 -19.21
C THR A 86 46.31 11.63 -18.16
N LEU A 87 46.83 10.41 -18.07
CA LEU A 87 46.50 9.50 -16.97
C LEU A 87 47.24 9.91 -15.70
N GLY A 88 46.54 9.84 -14.58
CA GLY A 88 47.12 10.00 -13.24
C GLY A 88 47.75 8.70 -12.72
N GLU A 89 48.39 8.78 -11.54
CA GLU A 89 48.97 7.64 -10.84
C GLU A 89 48.33 7.49 -9.45
N ALA A 90 48.00 6.26 -9.06
CA ALA A 90 47.32 5.96 -7.80
C ALA A 90 48.15 6.38 -6.58
N GLY A 91 49.47 6.38 -6.68
CA GLY A 91 50.39 6.88 -5.66
C GLY A 91 50.32 8.38 -5.41
N GLU A 92 49.61 9.14 -6.25
CA GLU A 92 49.26 10.54 -5.98
C GLU A 92 48.10 10.69 -4.99
N LEU A 93 47.36 9.62 -4.68
CA LEU A 93 46.30 9.63 -3.68
C LEU A 93 46.85 9.35 -2.28
N ASP A 94 46.43 10.13 -1.29
CA ASP A 94 46.90 10.04 0.10
C ASP A 94 46.73 8.65 0.75
N GLU A 95 45.76 7.86 0.28
CA GLU A 95 45.40 6.55 0.82
C GLU A 95 46.19 5.38 0.18
N ARG A 96 47.09 5.68 -0.77
CA ARG A 96 47.80 4.68 -1.58
C ARG A 96 49.32 4.74 -1.38
N PRO A 97 50.03 3.64 -1.66
CA PRO A 97 51.49 3.65 -1.67
C PRO A 97 52.03 4.61 -2.74
N ASN A 98 52.99 5.46 -2.38
CA ASN A 98 53.59 6.44 -3.31
C ASN A 98 54.27 5.83 -4.54
N ASP A 99 54.49 4.52 -4.57
CA ASP A 99 55.06 3.77 -5.70
C ASP A 99 54.01 3.07 -6.58
N ASP A 100 52.72 3.33 -6.35
CA ASP A 100 51.62 2.80 -7.16
C ASP A 100 51.42 3.63 -8.44
N GLU A 101 52.12 3.26 -9.51
CA GLU A 101 52.02 3.88 -10.84
C GLU A 101 50.74 3.49 -11.61
N SER A 102 49.78 2.78 -10.98
CA SER A 102 48.53 2.37 -11.63
C SER A 102 47.63 3.59 -11.90
N PRO A 103 47.04 3.74 -13.10
CA PRO A 103 46.02 4.76 -13.36
C PRO A 103 44.63 4.36 -12.88
N PHE A 104 44.50 3.20 -12.21
CA PHE A 104 43.23 2.61 -11.79
C PHE A 104 43.17 2.47 -10.28
N VAL A 105 41.99 2.77 -9.72
CA VAL A 105 41.75 2.69 -8.28
C VAL A 105 40.43 1.98 -8.00
N ALA A 106 40.52 0.85 -7.31
CA ALA A 106 39.39 0.09 -6.81
C ALA A 106 39.10 0.47 -5.36
N GLU A 107 37.86 0.84 -5.04
CA GLU A 107 37.45 1.33 -3.72
C GLU A 107 36.16 0.67 -3.23
N SER A 108 36.00 0.60 -1.90
CA SER A 108 34.68 0.38 -1.29
C SER A 108 33.74 1.52 -1.67
N LEU A 109 32.46 1.21 -1.75
CA LEU A 109 31.41 2.17 -2.07
C LEU A 109 30.39 2.18 -0.94
N ASP A 110 29.97 3.35 -0.52
CA ASP A 110 28.89 3.55 0.45
C ASP A 110 27.96 4.66 -0.05
N HIS A 111 26.94 5.00 0.73
CA HIS A 111 25.97 6.03 0.38
C HIS A 111 26.61 7.40 0.14
N GLU A 112 27.56 7.80 1.00
CA GLU A 112 28.23 9.10 0.93
C GLU A 112 29.14 9.18 -0.29
N LYS A 113 29.98 8.16 -0.50
CA LYS A 113 30.88 8.08 -1.65
C LYS A 113 30.13 8.00 -2.97
N MET A 114 28.93 7.40 -3.00
CA MET A 114 28.07 7.39 -4.20
C MET A 114 27.59 8.80 -4.58
N LEU A 115 27.40 9.70 -3.61
CA LEU A 115 27.12 11.12 -3.84
C LEU A 115 28.36 11.85 -4.35
N HIS A 116 29.53 11.66 -3.74
CA HIS A 116 30.79 12.22 -4.23
C HIS A 116 31.05 11.83 -5.70
N VAL A 117 30.79 10.58 -6.06
CA VAL A 117 30.89 10.08 -7.45
C VAL A 117 29.89 10.76 -8.40
N GLY A 118 28.83 11.41 -7.89
CA GLY A 118 27.81 12.08 -8.69
C GLY A 118 26.90 11.10 -9.43
N PHE A 119 26.69 9.91 -8.88
CA PHE A 119 26.01 8.83 -9.58
C PHE A 119 24.55 9.16 -9.88
N SER A 120 24.21 9.18 -11.17
CA SER A 120 22.86 9.41 -11.66
C SER A 120 22.57 8.51 -12.85
N ARG A 121 21.48 7.75 -12.76
CA ARG A 121 21.02 6.81 -13.80
C ARG A 121 19.52 6.85 -13.97
N GLN A 122 19.09 6.53 -15.18
CA GLN A 122 17.72 6.22 -15.47
C GLN A 122 17.49 4.71 -15.41
N ASP A 123 16.56 4.27 -14.58
CA ASP A 123 16.08 2.89 -14.60
C ASP A 123 15.33 2.57 -15.91
N SER A 124 15.81 1.56 -16.62
CA SER A 124 15.27 1.11 -17.91
C SER A 124 15.22 -0.42 -17.98
N ARG A 125 14.38 -0.97 -18.88
CA ARG A 125 14.28 -2.41 -19.13
C ARG A 125 15.51 -3.04 -19.80
N ALA A 126 16.39 -2.23 -20.40
CA ALA A 126 17.43 -2.70 -21.33
C ALA A 126 18.83 -2.19 -20.93
N ALA A 127 19.21 -2.40 -19.67
CA ALA A 127 20.31 -1.73 -18.97
C ALA A 127 20.04 -0.22 -18.84
N GLY A 128 20.17 0.34 -17.64
CA GLY A 128 19.85 1.74 -17.38
C GLY A 128 20.59 2.70 -18.30
N HIS A 129 20.02 3.87 -18.59
CA HIS A 129 20.77 4.94 -19.25
C HIS A 129 21.52 5.70 -18.15
N ASN A 130 22.85 5.59 -18.13
CA ASN A 130 23.66 6.38 -17.21
C ASN A 130 23.57 7.84 -17.62
N MET A 131 23.29 8.73 -16.68
CA MET A 131 23.06 10.16 -16.90
C MET A 131 24.25 11.00 -16.47
N SER A 132 24.99 10.52 -15.47
CA SER A 132 26.29 11.03 -15.01
C SER A 132 27.49 10.36 -15.70
N LEU A 133 28.69 10.88 -15.43
CA LEU A 133 29.98 10.27 -15.75
C LEU A 133 30.30 9.01 -14.90
N ALA A 134 29.38 8.59 -14.03
CA ALA A 134 29.44 7.32 -13.32
C ALA A 134 28.45 6.31 -13.91
N HIS A 135 28.90 5.08 -14.18
CA HIS A 135 28.18 4.04 -14.92
C HIS A 135 28.01 2.76 -14.10
N ASP A 136 26.77 2.27 -13.94
CA ASP A 136 26.50 0.91 -13.41
C ASP A 136 26.93 -0.12 -14.47
N VAL A 137 27.81 -1.05 -14.09
CA VAL A 137 28.22 -2.18 -14.93
C VAL A 137 28.23 -3.49 -14.16
N SER A 138 27.60 -4.50 -14.78
CA SER A 138 27.65 -5.90 -14.37
C SER A 138 28.00 -6.78 -15.58
N LYS A 139 29.28 -7.13 -15.73
CA LYS A 139 29.87 -7.81 -16.91
C LYS A 139 31.14 -8.60 -16.58
N PRO A 140 31.54 -9.57 -17.43
CA PRO A 140 32.88 -10.14 -17.38
C PRO A 140 33.97 -9.06 -17.46
N SER A 141 35.04 -9.20 -16.68
CA SER A 141 36.10 -8.18 -16.59
C SER A 141 36.77 -7.89 -17.94
N GLU A 142 36.85 -8.87 -18.84
CA GLU A 142 37.37 -8.69 -20.21
C GLU A 142 36.49 -7.82 -21.12
N ASP A 143 35.18 -7.76 -20.85
CA ASP A 143 34.23 -6.96 -21.62
C ASP A 143 34.11 -5.52 -21.08
N CYS A 144 34.71 -5.22 -19.93
CA CYS A 144 34.54 -3.96 -19.21
C CYS A 144 35.24 -2.76 -19.86
N ALA A 145 36.32 -2.99 -20.62
CA ALA A 145 37.03 -1.93 -21.36
C ALA A 145 36.06 -1.10 -22.23
N LYS A 146 35.09 -1.76 -22.87
CA LYS A 146 34.06 -1.11 -23.66
C LYS A 146 33.23 -0.09 -22.87
N TYR A 147 32.99 -0.31 -21.57
CA TYR A 147 32.14 0.56 -20.76
C TYR A 147 32.88 1.77 -20.21
N ILE A 148 34.17 1.62 -19.89
CA ILE A 148 35.03 2.75 -19.56
C ILE A 148 35.22 3.64 -20.78
N ARG A 149 35.41 3.07 -21.98
CA ARG A 149 35.47 3.88 -23.21
C ARG A 149 34.24 4.77 -23.39
N GLN A 150 33.06 4.26 -23.03
CA GLN A 150 31.80 4.99 -23.12
C GLN A 150 31.67 6.19 -22.17
N LEU A 151 32.49 6.27 -21.12
CA LEU A 151 32.56 7.48 -20.28
C LEU A 151 33.03 8.69 -21.12
N PHE A 152 33.97 8.47 -22.02
CA PHE A 152 34.58 9.53 -22.80
C PHE A 152 33.98 9.62 -24.21
N ASP A 153 33.90 8.51 -24.94
CA ASP A 153 33.48 8.49 -26.36
C ASP A 153 31.96 8.57 -26.58
N ARG A 154 31.16 8.49 -25.51
CA ARG A 154 29.70 8.63 -25.58
C ARG A 154 29.14 9.65 -24.60
N TRP A 155 29.52 9.60 -23.33
CA TRP A 155 28.98 10.56 -22.36
C TRP A 155 29.61 11.94 -22.60
N ALA A 156 30.94 12.05 -22.48
CA ALA A 156 31.63 13.33 -22.63
C ALA A 156 31.51 13.90 -24.05
N ALA A 157 31.48 13.03 -25.06
CA ALA A 157 31.30 13.42 -26.46
C ALA A 157 29.83 13.68 -26.90
N SER A 158 28.86 13.66 -25.98
CA SER A 158 27.45 13.88 -26.35
C SER A 158 27.13 15.36 -26.60
N ASP A 159 26.22 15.64 -27.55
CA ASP A 159 25.78 17.01 -27.87
C ASP A 159 25.30 17.76 -26.62
N SER A 160 24.57 17.09 -25.72
CA SER A 160 24.10 17.69 -24.46
C SER A 160 25.24 18.12 -23.53
N VAL A 161 26.37 17.41 -23.53
CA VAL A 161 27.53 17.80 -22.71
C VAL A 161 28.31 18.91 -23.41
N ALA A 162 28.39 18.90 -24.74
CA ALA A 162 29.01 19.95 -25.52
C ALA A 162 28.28 21.31 -25.37
N ASP A 163 26.94 21.31 -25.38
CA ASP A 163 26.14 22.53 -25.17
C ASP A 163 26.48 23.19 -23.82
N VAL A 164 26.59 22.41 -22.75
CA VAL A 164 26.97 22.93 -21.41
C VAL A 164 28.42 23.41 -21.39
N ALA A 165 29.32 22.72 -22.09
CA ALA A 165 30.72 23.12 -22.18
C ALA A 165 30.90 24.48 -22.87
N ASP A 166 30.08 24.80 -23.87
CA ASP A 166 30.16 26.05 -24.62
C ASP A 166 29.69 27.27 -23.78
N ASP A 167 28.76 27.05 -22.84
CA ASP A 167 28.10 28.12 -22.07
C ASP A 167 28.62 28.29 -20.63
N HIS A 168 29.29 27.28 -20.04
CA HIS A 168 29.76 27.30 -18.66
C HIS A 168 31.21 27.79 -18.51
N ASP A 169 31.51 28.57 -17.46
CA ASP A 169 32.86 29.13 -17.22
C ASP A 169 33.95 28.05 -17.08
N ASP A 170 33.61 26.91 -16.46
CA ASP A 170 34.48 25.73 -16.33
C ASP A 170 34.30 24.68 -17.45
N GLY A 171 33.75 25.09 -18.60
CA GLY A 171 33.48 24.20 -19.74
C GLY A 171 34.72 23.45 -20.28
N SER A 172 35.92 24.00 -20.06
CA SER A 172 37.20 23.35 -20.43
C SER A 172 37.41 21.99 -19.75
N VAL A 173 36.80 21.73 -18.59
CA VAL A 173 36.83 20.41 -17.94
C VAL A 173 36.10 19.37 -18.79
N LEU A 174 34.93 19.72 -19.33
CA LEU A 174 34.15 18.85 -20.22
C LEU A 174 34.87 18.63 -21.55
N GLU A 175 35.49 19.68 -22.10
CA GLU A 175 36.30 19.58 -23.32
C GLU A 175 37.53 18.67 -23.12
N GLY A 176 38.19 18.75 -21.96
CA GLY A 176 39.29 17.85 -21.59
C GLY A 176 38.86 16.39 -21.53
N LEU A 177 37.69 16.11 -20.94
CA LEU A 177 37.12 14.76 -20.92
C LEU A 177 36.74 14.25 -22.32
N ARG A 178 36.24 15.14 -23.19
CA ARG A 178 36.00 14.80 -24.60
C ARG A 178 37.31 14.48 -25.32
N ALA A 179 38.37 15.27 -25.08
CA ALA A 179 39.68 15.07 -25.68
C ALA A 179 40.31 13.72 -25.27
N VAL A 180 40.10 13.27 -24.03
CA VAL A 180 40.48 11.90 -23.60
C VAL A 180 39.86 10.84 -24.53
N GLY A 181 38.59 10.97 -24.89
CA GLY A 181 37.90 10.02 -25.78
C GLY A 181 38.34 10.11 -27.25
N GLU A 182 38.89 11.25 -27.67
CA GLU A 182 39.39 11.49 -29.02
C GLU A 182 40.86 11.03 -29.19
N ASP A 183 41.61 10.88 -28.10
CA ASP A 183 42.97 10.36 -28.10
C ASP A 183 42.99 8.83 -28.14
N SER A 184 43.31 8.28 -29.31
CA SER A 184 43.38 6.82 -29.50
C SER A 184 44.46 6.14 -28.65
N ASP A 185 45.59 6.79 -28.42
CA ASP A 185 46.72 6.18 -27.73
C ASP A 185 46.42 6.07 -26.23
N LEU A 186 45.83 7.12 -25.66
CA LEU A 186 45.39 7.11 -24.26
C LEU A 186 44.23 6.13 -24.03
N MET A 187 43.25 6.09 -24.96
CA MET A 187 42.13 5.15 -24.89
C MET A 187 42.53 3.69 -25.06
N ASP A 188 43.54 3.39 -25.87
CA ASP A 188 44.10 2.04 -25.99
C ASP A 188 44.87 1.65 -24.73
N THR A 189 45.62 2.59 -24.13
CA THR A 189 46.30 2.36 -22.84
C THR A 189 45.30 2.03 -21.73
N ILE A 190 44.20 2.78 -21.62
CA ILE A 190 43.13 2.50 -20.65
C ILE A 190 42.54 1.10 -20.90
N ALA A 191 42.21 0.78 -22.16
CA ALA A 191 41.54 -0.46 -22.49
C ALA A 191 42.41 -1.70 -22.28
N ASP A 192 43.71 -1.61 -22.56
CA ASP A 192 44.67 -2.70 -22.37
C ASP A 192 44.93 -2.96 -20.89
N GLY A 193 44.96 -1.92 -20.05
CA GLY A 193 45.23 -2.06 -18.61
C GLY A 193 44.02 -2.48 -17.77
N VAL A 194 42.81 -2.11 -18.16
CA VAL A 194 41.66 -2.24 -17.24
C VAL A 194 41.26 -3.68 -16.95
N GLY A 195 41.37 -4.57 -17.94
CA GLY A 195 40.96 -5.97 -17.77
C GLY A 195 41.77 -6.68 -16.71
N ASP A 196 43.07 -6.37 -16.61
CA ASP A 196 43.96 -6.95 -15.62
C ASP A 196 43.74 -6.31 -14.24
N ALA A 197 43.60 -4.98 -14.17
CA ALA A 197 43.29 -4.27 -12.93
C ALA A 197 41.95 -4.72 -12.29
N LEU A 198 40.94 -4.97 -13.14
CA LEU A 198 39.66 -5.49 -12.68
C LEU A 198 39.76 -6.95 -12.21
N ARG A 199 40.52 -7.80 -12.89
CA ARG A 199 40.73 -9.18 -12.44
C ARG A 199 41.45 -9.27 -11.10
N GLU A 200 42.39 -8.37 -10.86
CA GLU A 200 43.09 -8.29 -9.58
C GLU A 200 42.18 -7.86 -8.44
N SER A 201 41.25 -6.93 -8.69
CA SER A 201 40.42 -6.32 -7.64
C SER A 201 39.05 -7.00 -7.46
N PHE A 202 38.38 -7.38 -8.55
CA PHE A 202 37.01 -7.92 -8.59
C PHE A 202 36.94 -9.38 -9.05
N GLY A 203 38.02 -9.92 -9.64
CA GLY A 203 38.03 -11.26 -10.24
C GLY A 203 37.49 -11.28 -11.67
N ASP A 204 36.96 -12.43 -12.10
CA ASP A 204 36.58 -12.64 -13.51
C ASP A 204 35.31 -11.89 -13.93
N GLU A 205 34.49 -11.44 -12.97
CA GLU A 205 33.28 -10.65 -13.21
C GLU A 205 33.33 -9.35 -12.39
N PHE A 206 33.02 -8.23 -13.05
CA PHE A 206 32.83 -6.94 -12.42
C PHE A 206 31.35 -6.71 -12.16
N ASN A 207 31.02 -6.28 -10.94
CA ASN A 207 29.68 -5.83 -10.57
C ASN A 207 29.81 -4.60 -9.66
N GLY A 208 29.64 -3.41 -10.22
CA GLY A 208 29.84 -2.18 -9.48
C GLY A 208 29.69 -0.93 -10.35
N VAL A 209 30.26 0.18 -9.90
CA VAL A 209 30.23 1.47 -10.59
C VAL A 209 31.58 1.78 -11.21
N PHE A 210 31.59 2.11 -12.50
CA PHE A 210 32.73 2.80 -13.12
C PHE A 210 32.58 4.31 -12.97
N SER A 211 33.68 4.97 -12.61
CA SER A 211 33.76 6.43 -12.53
C SER A 211 35.19 6.87 -12.87
N VAL A 212 35.45 8.16 -12.73
CA VAL A 212 36.77 8.77 -12.82
C VAL A 212 37.10 9.49 -11.51
N ARG A 213 38.38 9.72 -11.24
CA ARG A 213 38.79 10.84 -10.38
C ARG A 213 39.57 11.85 -11.22
N LEU A 214 39.34 13.13 -10.96
CA LEU A 214 39.82 14.23 -11.78
C LEU A 214 40.78 15.10 -10.99
N LYS A 215 41.94 15.39 -11.56
CA LYS A 215 42.82 16.46 -11.09
C LYS A 215 42.55 17.69 -11.95
N LEU A 216 41.90 18.69 -11.35
CA LEU A 216 41.41 19.86 -12.07
C LEU A 216 42.48 20.94 -12.27
N PRO A 217 42.39 21.78 -13.31
CA PRO A 217 43.29 22.92 -13.49
C PRO A 217 43.41 23.79 -12.23
N GLY A 218 44.64 23.98 -11.74
CA GLY A 218 44.91 24.80 -10.55
C GLY A 218 44.70 24.09 -9.20
N SER A 219 44.38 22.79 -9.22
CA SER A 219 44.36 21.92 -8.04
C SER A 219 45.44 20.83 -8.17
N ASP A 220 46.06 20.47 -7.04
CA ASP A 220 46.96 19.32 -6.96
C ASP A 220 46.24 18.05 -6.45
N GLU A 221 44.98 18.17 -6.01
CA GLU A 221 44.18 17.09 -5.42
C GLU A 221 43.18 16.50 -6.44
N TYR A 222 42.93 15.19 -6.31
CA TYR A 222 41.91 14.49 -7.09
C TYR A 222 40.54 14.63 -6.45
N VAL A 223 39.57 15.03 -7.25
CA VAL A 223 38.15 15.15 -6.88
C VAL A 223 37.30 14.12 -7.61
N TYR A 224 36.14 13.83 -7.05
CA TYR A 224 35.13 12.99 -7.71
C TYR A 224 34.21 13.83 -8.62
N PRO A 225 33.55 13.23 -9.63
CA PRO A 225 32.72 13.96 -10.57
C PRO A 225 31.56 14.74 -9.93
N GLY A 226 30.97 14.21 -8.87
CA GLY A 226 29.88 14.87 -8.13
C GLY A 226 30.33 16.13 -7.38
N GLU A 227 31.63 16.29 -7.13
CA GLU A 227 32.21 17.48 -6.48
C GLU A 227 32.50 18.61 -7.48
N VAL A 228 32.27 18.38 -8.78
CA VAL A 228 32.55 19.33 -9.85
C VAL A 228 31.23 19.85 -10.44
N GLU A 229 30.96 21.14 -10.24
CA GLU A 229 29.68 21.77 -10.59
C GLU A 229 29.31 21.59 -12.07
N VAL A 230 30.24 21.86 -13.00
CA VAL A 230 29.98 21.73 -14.44
C VAL A 230 29.61 20.30 -14.88
N LEU A 231 30.09 19.27 -14.17
CA LEU A 231 29.71 17.87 -14.44
C LEU A 231 28.29 17.56 -13.97
N ASN A 232 27.89 18.13 -12.83
CA ASN A 232 26.53 18.02 -12.32
C ASN A 232 25.53 18.78 -13.20
N GLU A 233 25.90 19.94 -13.72
CA GLU A 233 25.08 20.70 -14.67
C GLU A 233 24.92 19.94 -16.00
N ALA A 234 26.01 19.37 -16.53
CA ALA A 234 25.96 18.52 -17.72
C ALA A 234 25.07 17.29 -17.52
N MET A 235 25.13 16.65 -16.34
CA MET A 235 24.24 15.55 -15.96
C MET A 235 22.76 16.00 -15.95
N LEU A 236 22.48 17.17 -15.38
CA LEU A 236 21.14 17.75 -15.31
C LEU A 236 20.57 18.06 -16.70
N TYR A 237 21.34 18.75 -17.53
CA TYR A 237 20.92 19.11 -18.88
C TYR A 237 20.66 17.85 -19.73
N ARG A 238 21.52 16.84 -19.59
CA ARG A 238 21.33 15.54 -20.25
C ARG A 238 20.07 14.83 -19.78
N TRP A 239 19.68 14.93 -18.51
CA TRP A 239 18.36 14.47 -18.06
C TRP A 239 17.23 15.20 -18.77
N VAL A 240 17.26 16.52 -18.82
CA VAL A 240 16.22 17.31 -19.48
C VAL A 240 16.09 16.90 -20.95
N GLU A 241 17.20 16.86 -21.68
CA GLU A 241 17.20 16.57 -23.12
C GLU A 241 16.81 15.12 -23.44
N LYS A 242 17.36 14.13 -22.72
CA LYS A 242 17.18 12.69 -23.02
C LYS A 242 16.03 12.02 -22.30
N ARG A 243 15.44 12.64 -21.28
CA ARG A 243 14.33 12.06 -20.51
C ARG A 243 13.05 12.87 -20.65
N MET A 244 13.18 14.20 -20.54
CA MET A 244 12.03 15.08 -20.42
C MET A 244 11.56 15.65 -21.75
N ARG A 245 12.51 16.02 -22.62
CA ARG A 245 12.23 16.51 -23.97
C ARG A 245 12.01 15.36 -24.94
N SER A 246 12.99 14.47 -25.08
CA SER A 246 12.95 13.38 -26.07
C SER A 246 13.11 12.03 -25.41
N TYR A 247 12.07 11.19 -25.42
CA TYR A 247 12.16 9.82 -24.90
C TYR A 247 11.19 8.86 -25.60
N SER A 248 11.69 7.66 -25.90
CA SER A 248 10.93 6.59 -26.56
C SER A 248 10.36 7.00 -27.92
N GLU A 249 9.06 7.29 -27.99
CA GLU A 249 8.35 7.67 -29.22
C GLU A 249 8.20 9.19 -29.38
N ALA A 250 8.61 9.98 -28.39
CA ALA A 250 8.55 11.43 -28.45
C ALA A 250 9.84 12.00 -29.02
N ASP A 251 9.69 12.87 -30.02
CA ASP A 251 10.79 13.65 -30.57
C ASP A 251 10.98 14.93 -29.73
N ASP A 252 9.89 15.57 -29.30
CA ASP A 252 9.92 16.74 -28.42
C ASP A 252 8.59 16.86 -27.65
N ALA A 253 8.62 16.56 -26.36
CA ALA A 253 7.50 16.65 -25.44
C ALA A 253 7.63 17.83 -24.46
N SER A 254 8.22 18.93 -24.91
CA SER A 254 8.35 20.18 -24.17
C SER A 254 7.50 21.32 -24.76
N GLY A 255 7.25 22.36 -23.96
CA GLY A 255 6.60 23.58 -24.40
C GLY A 255 6.66 24.69 -23.35
N GLU A 256 6.13 25.86 -23.67
CA GLU A 256 6.01 26.99 -22.74
C GLU A 256 4.64 26.97 -22.06
N GLY A 257 4.62 27.03 -20.72
CA GLY A 257 3.38 26.90 -19.96
C GLY A 257 3.52 27.31 -18.49
N LEU A 258 2.49 26.96 -17.72
CA LEU A 258 2.49 27.09 -16.26
C LEU A 258 2.74 25.72 -15.64
N GLY A 259 3.73 25.61 -14.76
CA GLY A 259 4.02 24.39 -14.02
C GLY A 259 2.81 23.94 -13.20
N PHE A 260 2.41 22.68 -13.35
CA PHE A 260 1.24 22.09 -12.70
C PHE A 260 1.33 22.13 -11.17
N ILE A 261 2.54 21.99 -10.62
CA ILE A 261 2.77 21.90 -9.17
C ILE A 261 3.03 23.28 -8.58
N THR A 262 4.13 23.92 -8.97
CA THR A 262 4.59 25.20 -8.39
C THR A 262 3.84 26.41 -8.92
N GLY A 263 3.24 26.31 -10.12
CA GLY A 263 2.59 27.45 -10.77
C GLY A 263 3.56 28.43 -11.44
N ASP A 264 4.84 28.08 -11.57
CA ASP A 264 5.82 28.93 -12.24
C ASP A 264 5.62 28.91 -13.76
N ALA A 265 5.82 30.06 -14.41
CA ALA A 265 5.77 30.16 -15.86
C ALA A 265 7.15 29.87 -16.47
N GLY A 266 7.18 29.07 -17.54
CA GLY A 266 8.41 28.77 -18.28
C GLY A 266 8.29 27.47 -19.07
N GLU A 267 9.45 26.87 -19.33
CA GLU A 267 9.53 25.59 -20.02
C GLU A 267 8.98 24.45 -19.14
N VAL A 268 8.09 23.65 -19.73
CA VAL A 268 7.42 22.52 -19.10
C VAL A 268 7.52 21.27 -19.97
N PHE A 269 7.51 20.12 -19.32
CA PHE A 269 7.75 18.82 -19.92
C PHE A 269 6.63 17.85 -19.60
N GLY A 270 6.22 17.07 -20.61
CA GLY A 270 5.22 16.02 -20.45
C GLY A 270 5.81 14.68 -20.04
N LEU A 271 7.06 14.42 -20.42
CA LEU A 271 7.76 13.18 -20.12
C LEU A 271 8.52 13.33 -18.82
N SER A 272 8.06 12.63 -17.80
CA SER A 272 8.80 12.44 -16.55
C SER A 272 8.19 11.26 -15.82
N ASP A 273 8.70 10.94 -14.64
CA ASP A 273 8.07 9.91 -13.83
C ASP A 273 6.72 10.37 -13.29
N SER A 274 5.94 9.42 -12.77
CA SER A 274 4.55 9.68 -12.42
C SER A 274 4.17 8.89 -11.19
N PRO A 275 3.41 9.49 -10.24
CA PRO A 275 2.71 8.82 -9.16
C PRO A 275 2.12 7.49 -9.60
N LEU A 276 2.52 6.42 -8.91
CA LEU A 276 2.08 5.05 -9.13
C LEU A 276 2.23 4.56 -10.59
N GLN A 277 3.24 5.08 -11.31
CA GLN A 277 3.54 4.77 -12.70
C GLN A 277 2.38 5.09 -13.66
N ARG A 278 1.56 6.09 -13.33
CA ARG A 278 0.54 6.61 -14.25
C ARG A 278 1.17 7.12 -15.55
N TYR A 279 0.42 7.04 -16.65
CA TYR A 279 0.84 7.55 -17.98
C TYR A 279 2.14 6.95 -18.55
N LYS A 280 2.66 5.86 -17.96
CA LYS A 280 3.78 5.07 -18.52
C LYS A 280 3.25 3.91 -19.36
N GLY A 281 4.08 3.37 -20.26
CA GLY A 281 3.79 2.13 -21.02
C GLY A 281 3.59 0.87 -20.15
N LYS A 282 3.65 1.01 -18.82
CA LYS A 282 3.30 -0.01 -17.83
C LYS A 282 1.81 0.02 -17.46
N MET A 283 1.00 0.93 -17.97
CA MET A 283 -0.45 0.85 -17.84
C MET A 283 -1.04 -0.23 -18.76
N ALA A 284 -2.07 -0.92 -18.26
CA ALA A 284 -2.85 -1.86 -19.07
C ALA A 284 -3.70 -1.16 -20.14
N GLU A 285 -4.19 0.04 -19.82
CA GLU A 285 -5.10 0.81 -20.65
C GLU A 285 -4.36 1.71 -21.64
N LYS A 286 -4.99 1.97 -22.79
CA LYS A 286 -4.48 2.91 -23.80
C LYS A 286 -5.20 4.24 -23.68
N PHE A 287 -4.47 5.35 -23.77
CA PHE A 287 -5.04 6.69 -23.86
C PHE A 287 -5.42 6.99 -25.32
N PRO A 288 -6.71 7.04 -25.67
CA PRO A 288 -7.11 7.38 -27.03
C PRO A 288 -6.69 8.81 -27.36
N ASN A 289 -6.08 9.01 -28.53
CA ASN A 289 -5.60 10.31 -29.02
C ASN A 289 -4.47 10.95 -28.19
N LEU A 290 -3.69 10.18 -27.44
CA LEU A 290 -2.45 10.69 -26.85
C LEU A 290 -1.46 11.05 -27.97
N VAL A 291 -1.14 12.33 -28.09
CA VAL A 291 -0.03 12.84 -28.91
C VAL A 291 1.16 12.99 -27.98
N VAL A 292 2.17 12.13 -28.14
CA VAL A 292 3.27 12.02 -27.18
C VAL A 292 4.08 13.33 -27.10
N ASP A 293 4.31 13.97 -28.24
CA ASP A 293 5.00 15.28 -28.34
C ASP A 293 4.19 16.44 -27.70
N GLU A 294 2.87 16.29 -27.53
CA GLU A 294 2.04 17.29 -26.86
C GLU A 294 1.70 16.88 -25.41
N SER A 295 2.35 15.86 -24.86
CA SER A 295 2.07 15.36 -23.51
C SER A 295 2.27 16.41 -22.42
N TRP A 296 3.12 17.41 -22.64
CA TRP A 296 3.32 18.55 -21.73
C TRP A 296 2.04 19.37 -21.52
N GLN A 297 1.09 19.36 -22.47
CA GLN A 297 -0.19 20.05 -22.29
C GLN A 297 -1.09 19.36 -21.27
N GLN A 298 -0.96 18.03 -21.12
CA GLN A 298 -1.74 17.26 -20.16
C GLN A 298 -1.09 17.27 -18.79
N ARG A 299 0.25 17.31 -18.76
CA ARG A 299 1.02 17.29 -17.53
C ARG A 299 2.22 18.25 -17.62
N PRO A 300 2.00 19.56 -17.53
CA PRO A 300 3.07 20.53 -17.66
C PRO A 300 3.91 20.56 -16.38
N LEU A 301 5.02 19.83 -16.33
CA LEU A 301 5.95 19.89 -15.19
C LEU A 301 7.20 20.67 -15.57
N THR A 302 7.56 21.66 -14.76
CA THR A 302 8.91 22.25 -14.81
C THR A 302 9.96 21.17 -14.52
N ALA A 303 11.18 21.33 -15.01
CA ALA A 303 12.28 20.38 -14.75
C ALA A 303 12.43 20.09 -13.24
N GLU A 304 12.45 21.13 -12.40
CA GLU A 304 12.54 20.99 -10.95
C GLU A 304 11.43 20.10 -10.37
N ALA A 305 10.17 20.45 -10.61
CA ALA A 305 9.05 19.67 -10.11
C ALA A 305 9.04 18.23 -10.65
N ALA A 306 9.49 18.01 -11.89
CA ALA A 306 9.64 16.68 -12.46
C ALA A 306 10.71 15.84 -11.74
N PHE A 307 11.83 16.44 -11.32
CA PHE A 307 12.83 15.76 -10.50
C PHE A 307 12.29 15.45 -9.11
N ALA A 308 11.67 16.42 -8.44
CA ALA A 308 11.08 16.19 -7.11
C ALA A 308 10.08 15.04 -7.12
N VAL A 309 9.19 15.02 -8.11
CA VAL A 309 8.23 13.91 -8.29
C VAL A 309 8.96 12.59 -8.51
N SER A 310 10.02 12.58 -9.33
CA SER A 310 10.81 11.38 -9.60
C SER A 310 11.50 10.84 -8.35
N SER A 311 11.99 11.71 -7.47
CA SER A 311 12.64 11.35 -6.21
C SER A 311 11.64 10.95 -5.11
N GLY A 312 10.44 11.52 -5.10
CA GLY A 312 9.36 11.12 -4.18
C GLY A 312 8.69 9.80 -4.58
N MET A 313 8.79 9.40 -5.85
CA MET A 313 8.09 8.22 -6.38
C MET A 313 8.35 6.91 -5.62
N PRO A 314 9.61 6.51 -5.38
CA PRO A 314 9.91 5.30 -4.62
C PRO A 314 9.26 5.32 -3.22
N LEU A 315 9.25 6.49 -2.57
CA LEU A 315 8.64 6.67 -1.24
C LEU A 315 7.13 6.43 -1.28
N LEU A 316 6.45 6.93 -2.32
CA LEU A 316 5.02 6.69 -2.52
C LEU A 316 4.72 5.21 -2.80
N GLU A 317 5.61 4.51 -3.51
CA GLU A 317 5.45 3.08 -3.80
C GLU A 317 5.65 2.18 -2.57
N ASN A 318 6.35 2.67 -1.53
CA ASN A 318 6.52 1.97 -0.25
C ASN A 318 5.22 1.92 0.57
N PHE A 319 4.28 2.85 0.36
CA PHE A 319 3.00 2.86 1.04
C PHE A 319 2.01 1.81 0.49
N VAL A 320 2.46 0.56 0.38
CA VAL A 320 1.72 -0.53 -0.25
C VAL A 320 1.26 -1.58 0.76
N GLN A 321 0.01 -2.00 0.61
CA GLN A 321 -0.60 -3.14 1.28
C GLN A 321 -0.89 -4.23 0.24
N ILE A 322 -0.28 -5.39 0.39
CA ILE A 322 -0.58 -6.56 -0.46
C ILE A 322 -1.93 -7.14 -0.01
N LEU A 323 -2.87 -7.30 -0.95
CA LEU A 323 -4.21 -7.86 -0.72
C LEU A 323 -4.34 -9.29 -1.25
N GLY A 324 -3.51 -9.69 -2.21
CA GLY A 324 -3.48 -11.01 -2.82
C GLY A 324 -2.35 -11.09 -3.85
N ASP A 325 -2.27 -12.18 -4.62
CA ASP A 325 -1.11 -12.48 -5.48
C ASP A 325 -0.81 -11.37 -6.50
N ASP A 326 -1.85 -10.76 -7.08
CA ASP A 326 -1.71 -9.71 -8.09
C ASP A 326 -2.41 -8.38 -7.71
N THR A 327 -2.98 -8.29 -6.50
CA THR A 327 -3.72 -7.08 -6.05
C THR A 327 -3.00 -6.40 -4.90
N SER A 328 -2.80 -5.09 -5.03
CA SER A 328 -2.20 -4.25 -3.98
C SER A 328 -2.99 -2.97 -3.81
N ALA A 329 -3.08 -2.48 -2.59
CA ALA A 329 -3.62 -1.16 -2.25
C ALA A 329 -2.49 -0.22 -1.85
N TYR A 330 -2.55 1.04 -2.29
CA TYR A 330 -1.65 2.11 -1.88
C TYR A 330 -2.40 3.03 -0.92
N TYR A 331 -1.79 3.32 0.22
CA TYR A 331 -2.32 4.22 1.24
C TYR A 331 -1.35 5.37 1.42
N VAL A 332 -1.32 6.30 0.46
CA VAL A 332 -0.33 7.40 0.47
C VAL A 332 -0.80 8.48 1.45
N PRO A 333 -0.12 8.69 2.58
CA PRO A 333 -0.54 9.67 3.56
C PRO A 333 -0.16 11.09 3.11
N TYR A 334 -1.00 12.06 3.45
CA TYR A 334 -0.68 13.47 3.26
C TYR A 334 -1.46 14.34 4.26
N VAL A 335 -1.05 15.61 4.34
CA VAL A 335 -1.78 16.67 5.03
C VAL A 335 -1.96 17.79 4.01
N SER A 336 -3.17 18.33 3.86
CA SER A 336 -3.47 19.36 2.85
C SER A 336 -2.59 20.61 3.00
N ASP A 337 -2.43 21.12 4.22
CA ASP A 337 -1.57 22.27 4.55
C ASP A 337 -0.64 21.89 5.71
N PRO A 338 0.47 21.19 5.43
CA PRO A 338 1.31 20.62 6.48
C PRO A 338 2.07 21.72 7.24
N THR A 339 2.20 21.55 8.56
CA THR A 339 3.24 22.27 9.32
C THR A 339 4.60 21.59 9.13
N VAL A 340 5.68 22.26 9.53
CA VAL A 340 7.04 21.66 9.54
C VAL A 340 7.08 20.34 10.32
N GLU A 341 6.45 20.30 11.49
CA GLU A 341 6.40 19.09 12.33
C GLU A 341 5.65 17.95 11.61
N GLN A 342 4.54 18.25 10.93
CA GLN A 342 3.77 17.28 10.17
C GLN A 342 4.50 16.80 8.92
N ALA A 343 5.22 17.69 8.21
CA ALA A 343 6.04 17.32 7.06
C ALA A 343 7.15 16.33 7.46
N VAL A 344 7.83 16.57 8.58
CA VAL A 344 8.82 15.63 9.12
C VAL A 344 8.15 14.32 9.53
N ALA A 345 6.98 14.35 10.18
CA ALA A 345 6.25 13.13 10.54
C ALA A 345 5.81 12.31 9.32
N LEU A 346 5.33 12.97 8.25
CA LEU A 346 4.99 12.33 6.98
C LEU A 346 6.21 11.65 6.34
N TYR A 347 7.37 12.32 6.34
CA TYR A 347 8.62 11.74 5.84
C TYR A 347 9.05 10.52 6.65
N LYS A 348 8.94 10.57 7.98
CA LYS A 348 9.22 9.43 8.86
C LYS A 348 8.35 8.21 8.53
N LEU A 349 7.04 8.42 8.30
CA LEU A 349 6.14 7.35 7.86
C LEU A 349 6.59 6.72 6.55
N ALA A 350 7.12 7.49 5.59
CA ALA A 350 7.63 6.94 4.33
C ALA A 350 8.90 6.10 4.51
N MET A 351 9.77 6.50 5.44
CA MET A 351 10.96 5.71 5.79
C MET A 351 10.56 4.39 6.45
N GLU A 352 9.64 4.42 7.41
CA GLU A 352 9.10 3.22 8.07
C GLU A 352 8.35 2.31 7.09
N ALA A 353 7.62 2.89 6.13
CA ALA A 353 6.89 2.14 5.11
C ALA A 353 7.82 1.29 4.23
N ALA A 354 9.04 1.76 3.94
CA ALA A 354 10.01 1.03 3.14
C ALA A 354 10.43 -0.30 3.77
N ASP A 355 10.48 -0.36 5.11
CA ASP A 355 10.86 -1.57 5.85
C ASP A 355 9.65 -2.52 6.05
N SER A 356 8.43 -2.05 5.80
CA SER A 356 7.18 -2.78 6.10
C SER A 356 6.82 -3.91 5.12
N SER A 357 7.61 -4.10 4.05
CA SER A 357 7.48 -5.22 3.08
C SER A 357 6.05 -5.46 2.57
N GLY A 358 5.33 -4.40 2.23
CA GLY A 358 3.96 -4.52 1.70
C GLY A 358 2.87 -4.68 2.75
N SER A 359 3.14 -4.29 4.00
CA SER A 359 2.20 -4.27 5.11
C SER A 359 2.02 -2.87 5.70
N VAL A 360 1.89 -1.86 4.83
CA VAL A 360 1.86 -0.43 5.20
C VAL A 360 0.80 -0.07 6.25
N VAL A 361 -0.31 -0.80 6.34
CA VAL A 361 -1.40 -0.43 7.26
C VAL A 361 -0.90 -0.35 8.70
N GLY A 362 0.02 -1.23 9.13
CA GLY A 362 0.60 -1.17 10.47
C GLY A 362 1.49 0.06 10.71
N VAL A 363 2.03 0.68 9.66
CA VAL A 363 2.84 1.91 9.73
C VAL A 363 1.95 3.14 9.91
N ILE A 364 0.84 3.19 9.17
CA ILE A 364 -0.08 4.34 9.22
C ILE A 364 -1.13 4.24 10.33
N GLU A 365 -1.26 3.09 11.00
CA GLU A 365 -2.28 2.85 12.03
C GLU A 365 -2.19 3.84 13.19
N ASP A 366 -0.98 4.14 13.67
CA ASP A 366 -0.78 5.11 14.76
C ASP A 366 -1.24 6.51 14.34
N ALA A 367 -0.82 6.99 13.16
CA ALA A 367 -1.29 8.26 12.62
C ALA A 367 -2.82 8.31 12.42
N ALA A 368 -3.41 7.18 12.03
CA ALA A 368 -4.84 7.05 11.82
C ALA A 368 -5.65 6.94 13.12
N THR A 369 -5.09 6.50 14.25
CA THR A 369 -5.88 6.13 15.44
C THR A 369 -5.43 6.75 16.76
N ASN A 370 -4.20 7.23 16.87
CA ASN A 370 -3.63 7.75 18.12
C ASN A 370 -3.73 9.29 18.19
N PRO A 371 -4.55 9.86 19.10
CA PRO A 371 -4.70 11.31 19.24
C PRO A 371 -3.43 12.07 19.64
N VAL A 372 -2.38 11.36 20.10
CA VAL A 372 -1.09 11.96 20.44
C VAL A 372 -0.22 12.17 19.20
N ASN A 373 -0.50 11.47 18.10
CA ASN A 373 0.26 11.60 16.87
C ASN A 373 0.03 13.00 16.24
N PRO A 374 1.09 13.74 15.83
CA PRO A 374 0.95 15.09 15.28
C PRO A 374 0.13 15.17 13.98
N LEU A 375 -0.07 14.03 13.31
CA LEU A 375 -0.87 13.95 12.10
C LEU A 375 -2.37 13.74 12.40
N TYR A 376 -2.75 13.23 13.58
CA TYR A 376 -4.07 12.64 13.84
C TYR A 376 -5.30 13.44 13.35
N ASP A 377 -5.29 14.75 13.57
CA ASP A 377 -6.42 15.65 13.23
C ASP A 377 -6.45 16.06 11.74
N ALA A 378 -5.31 16.01 11.05
CA ALA A 378 -5.16 16.49 9.67
C ALA A 378 -4.74 15.39 8.69
N PHE A 379 -4.61 14.15 9.18
CA PHE A 379 -4.14 12.99 8.42
C PHE A 379 -5.15 12.62 7.35
N GLN A 380 -4.73 12.68 6.09
CA GLN A 380 -5.50 12.23 4.95
C GLN A 380 -4.75 11.13 4.22
N ILE A 381 -5.50 10.29 3.51
CA ILE A 381 -4.93 9.20 2.72
C ILE A 381 -5.43 9.32 1.29
N HIS A 382 -4.52 9.23 0.32
CA HIS A 382 -4.86 8.95 -1.06
C HIS A 382 -4.82 7.43 -1.26
N TYR A 383 -6.00 6.82 -1.35
CA TYR A 383 -6.16 5.38 -1.53
C TYR A 383 -6.20 5.01 -3.00
N VAL A 384 -5.44 3.99 -3.40
CA VAL A 384 -5.50 3.42 -4.76
C VAL A 384 -5.39 1.91 -4.71
N ALA A 385 -6.41 1.18 -5.16
CA ALA A 385 -6.31 -0.25 -5.39
C ALA A 385 -5.86 -0.53 -6.83
N ALA A 386 -4.89 -1.43 -7.00
CA ALA A 386 -4.35 -1.78 -8.29
C ALA A 386 -4.19 -3.29 -8.47
N TYR A 387 -4.55 -3.78 -9.64
CA TYR A 387 -4.27 -5.12 -10.14
C TYR A 387 -3.03 -5.10 -11.04
N ARG A 388 -2.11 -6.04 -10.85
CA ARG A 388 -0.79 -6.05 -11.50
C ARG A 388 -0.49 -7.38 -12.20
N PRO A 389 -1.17 -7.71 -13.32
CA PRO A 389 -0.86 -8.92 -14.07
C PRO A 389 0.50 -8.76 -14.78
N GLY A 390 1.50 -9.49 -14.28
CA GLY A 390 2.88 -9.41 -14.77
C GLY A 390 3.49 -8.03 -14.53
N ASN A 391 3.82 -7.30 -15.61
CA ASN A 391 4.49 -5.99 -15.52
C ASN A 391 3.57 -4.80 -15.84
N LYS A 392 2.26 -5.02 -15.95
CA LYS A 392 1.29 -3.96 -16.21
C LYS A 392 0.48 -3.67 -14.97
N ARG A 393 0.09 -2.41 -14.78
CA ARG A 393 -0.77 -1.96 -13.69
C ARG A 393 -2.12 -1.52 -14.25
N LYS A 394 -3.19 -1.94 -13.59
CA LYS A 394 -4.55 -1.48 -13.80
C LYS A 394 -5.09 -0.98 -12.46
N PHE A 395 -5.68 0.20 -12.43
CA PHE A 395 -6.34 0.72 -11.23
C PHE A 395 -7.76 0.18 -11.17
N ILE A 396 -8.16 -0.27 -10.00
CA ILE A 396 -9.49 -0.85 -9.75
C ILE A 396 -10.35 0.20 -9.04
N GLU A 397 -9.81 0.77 -7.95
CA GLU A 397 -10.47 1.77 -7.11
C GLU A 397 -9.50 2.91 -6.79
N GLU A 398 -10.03 4.12 -6.58
CA GLU A 398 -9.25 5.29 -6.18
C GLU A 398 -10.12 6.24 -5.34
N GLU A 399 -9.65 6.56 -4.13
CA GLU A 399 -10.24 7.60 -3.27
C GLU A 399 -9.16 8.62 -2.93
N PRO A 400 -9.22 9.85 -3.48
CA PRO A 400 -8.13 10.81 -3.35
C PRO A 400 -8.04 11.49 -1.97
N CYS A 401 -9.14 11.53 -1.23
CA CYS A 401 -9.25 12.30 0.01
C CYS A 401 -9.99 11.47 1.07
N VAL A 402 -9.28 10.52 1.66
CA VAL A 402 -9.80 9.66 2.71
C VAL A 402 -9.49 10.26 4.07
N ASP A 403 -10.53 10.49 4.87
CA ASP A 403 -10.44 10.85 6.28
C ASP A 403 -10.60 9.59 7.16
N PRO A 404 -9.59 9.22 7.98
CA PRO A 404 -9.66 8.06 8.88
C PRO A 404 -10.83 8.10 9.87
N THR A 405 -11.43 9.28 10.13
CA THR A 405 -12.58 9.45 11.02
C THR A 405 -13.72 8.51 10.66
N ARG A 406 -13.95 8.26 9.37
CA ARG A 406 -14.97 7.31 8.90
C ARG A 406 -14.67 5.88 9.36
N VAL A 407 -13.40 5.47 9.26
CA VAL A 407 -12.98 4.14 9.71
C VAL A 407 -13.05 4.02 11.24
N ARG A 408 -12.72 5.08 11.98
CA ARG A 408 -12.90 5.14 13.43
C ARG A 408 -14.36 4.99 13.83
N ALA A 409 -15.29 5.62 13.11
CA ALA A 409 -16.73 5.48 13.35
C ALA A 409 -17.21 4.03 13.16
N ILE A 410 -16.70 3.29 12.16
CA ILE A 410 -17.00 1.86 11.99
C ILE A 410 -16.48 1.05 13.18
N GLN A 411 -15.25 1.33 13.66
CA GLN A 411 -14.70 0.68 14.86
C GLN A 411 -15.56 0.94 16.09
N GLU A 412 -15.95 2.20 16.34
CA GLU A 412 -16.79 2.59 17.47
C GLU A 412 -18.15 1.87 17.43
N ALA A 413 -18.83 1.90 16.28
CA ALA A 413 -20.11 1.21 16.09
C ALA A 413 -19.98 -0.31 16.24
N HIS A 414 -18.89 -0.91 15.75
CA HIS A 414 -18.62 -2.34 15.89
C HIS A 414 -18.40 -2.73 17.36
N THR A 415 -17.59 -1.96 18.08
CA THR A 415 -17.39 -2.16 19.52
C THR A 415 -18.70 -1.99 20.29
N GLU A 416 -19.50 -0.98 19.95
CA GLU A 416 -20.83 -0.77 20.54
C GLU A 416 -21.70 -2.01 20.37
N VAL A 417 -21.86 -2.52 19.14
CA VAL A 417 -22.65 -3.74 18.85
C VAL A 417 -22.18 -4.95 19.65
N LEU A 418 -20.87 -5.14 19.82
CA LEU A 418 -20.33 -6.26 20.61
C LEU A 418 -20.60 -6.14 22.10
N THR A 419 -20.71 -4.91 22.63
CA THR A 419 -20.99 -4.64 24.04
C THR A 419 -22.48 -4.45 24.36
N ASP A 420 -23.31 -4.37 23.33
CA ASP A 420 -24.75 -4.14 23.38
C ASP A 420 -25.50 -5.40 23.85
N GLY A 421 -26.65 -5.23 24.50
CA GLY A 421 -27.53 -6.31 24.93
C GLY A 421 -28.10 -7.16 23.79
N LEU A 422 -28.02 -6.65 22.55
CA LEU A 422 -28.26 -7.42 21.32
C LEU A 422 -27.35 -8.66 21.18
N VAL A 423 -26.09 -8.54 21.61
CA VAL A 423 -25.03 -9.56 21.45
C VAL A 423 -24.54 -10.10 22.81
N ALA A 424 -24.54 -9.24 23.83
CA ALA A 424 -24.04 -9.50 25.18
C ALA A 424 -25.01 -8.99 26.28
N PRO A 425 -26.21 -9.60 26.45
CA PRO A 425 -27.24 -9.13 27.39
C PRO A 425 -26.82 -9.09 28.86
N ASP A 426 -25.84 -9.91 29.26
CA ASP A 426 -25.33 -9.94 30.65
C ASP A 426 -24.12 -9.03 30.89
N GLY A 427 -23.72 -8.22 29.90
CA GLY A 427 -22.72 -7.16 30.03
C GLY A 427 -21.27 -7.59 30.34
N GLY A 428 -20.94 -8.88 30.31
CA GLY A 428 -19.62 -9.37 30.79
C GLY A 428 -18.85 -10.37 29.92
N SER A 429 -19.48 -11.10 29.00
CA SER A 429 -18.80 -12.16 28.20
C SER A 429 -19.13 -12.06 26.71
N PRO A 430 -18.13 -12.21 25.82
CA PRO A 430 -18.37 -12.29 24.37
C PRO A 430 -18.97 -13.66 23.98
N PRO A 431 -19.72 -13.70 22.87
CA PRO A 431 -21.15 -13.45 22.76
C PRO A 431 -22.02 -14.63 23.27
N LEU A 432 -23.35 -14.42 23.33
CA LEU A 432 -24.36 -15.50 23.36
C LEU A 432 -24.16 -16.55 22.25
N PHE A 433 -23.45 -16.21 21.18
CA PHE A 433 -23.04 -17.13 20.14
C PHE A 433 -21.69 -17.75 20.54
N PRO A 434 -21.60 -19.04 20.94
CA PRO A 434 -20.30 -19.64 21.21
C PRO A 434 -19.43 -19.46 19.96
N SER A 435 -18.17 -19.04 20.12
CA SER A 435 -17.20 -19.27 19.06
C SER A 435 -17.19 -20.78 18.82
N PRO A 436 -17.68 -21.28 17.67
CA PRO A 436 -17.61 -22.70 17.38
C PRO A 436 -16.12 -23.08 17.29
N PRO A 437 -15.75 -24.33 17.59
CA PRO A 437 -14.38 -24.82 17.46
C PRO A 437 -13.82 -24.77 16.02
N TYR A 438 -14.57 -24.23 15.06
CA TYR A 438 -14.22 -24.17 13.64
C TYR A 438 -14.20 -22.72 13.14
N GLY A 439 -13.05 -22.35 12.59
CA GLY A 439 -12.70 -21.02 12.11
C GLY A 439 -11.19 -20.82 12.18
N ARG A 440 -10.41 -21.70 11.54
CA ARG A 440 -8.94 -21.67 11.58
C ARG A 440 -8.41 -20.41 10.89
N LEU A 441 -7.49 -19.72 11.55
CA LEU A 441 -6.55 -18.81 10.89
C LEU A 441 -5.14 -19.42 10.79
N THR A 442 -4.80 -20.45 11.56
CA THR A 442 -3.52 -21.21 11.46
C THR A 442 -3.68 -22.64 12.01
N ASP A 443 -2.78 -23.55 11.59
CA ASP A 443 -2.72 -24.96 12.02
C ASP A 443 -1.97 -25.17 13.36
N ASP A 444 -1.52 -24.10 14.03
CA ASP A 444 -0.67 -24.18 15.21
C ASP A 444 -1.34 -23.60 16.47
N GLY A 445 -1.51 -24.45 17.49
CA GLY A 445 -1.61 -24.07 18.91
C GLY A 445 -3.02 -23.76 19.43
N GLY A 446 -3.51 -24.62 20.34
CA GLY A 446 -4.74 -24.39 21.08
C GLY A 446 -4.62 -23.19 22.04
N ASP A 447 -5.65 -22.34 21.99
CA ASP A 447 -6.20 -21.43 23.03
C ASP A 447 -6.74 -20.10 22.41
N GLU A 448 -6.54 -19.86 21.10
CA GLU A 448 -7.12 -18.74 20.35
C GLU A 448 -8.26 -19.15 19.39
N GLN A 449 -9.24 -19.91 19.87
CA GLN A 449 -10.33 -20.40 19.02
C GLN A 449 -11.47 -19.36 18.91
N GLY A 450 -11.54 -18.63 17.79
CA GLY A 450 -12.62 -17.69 17.46
C GLY A 450 -12.17 -16.53 16.56
N SER A 451 -13.11 -15.93 15.82
CA SER A 451 -12.80 -14.81 14.93
C SER A 451 -12.36 -13.56 15.69
N LYS A 452 -11.29 -12.91 15.22
CA LYS A 452 -10.79 -11.65 15.78
C LYS A 452 -11.81 -10.50 15.78
N TYR A 453 -12.79 -10.52 14.87
CA TYR A 453 -13.85 -9.51 14.79
C TYR A 453 -15.06 -9.81 15.69
N LEU A 454 -14.98 -10.82 16.55
CA LEU A 454 -15.96 -11.07 17.62
C LEU A 454 -15.33 -10.89 19.01
N ARG A 455 -14.15 -10.26 19.08
CA ARG A 455 -13.43 -9.97 20.32
C ARG A 455 -13.65 -8.50 20.70
N SER A 456 -13.64 -8.19 21.99
CA SER A 456 -13.81 -6.81 22.49
C SER A 456 -12.73 -5.84 21.99
N ASN A 457 -11.54 -6.35 21.65
CA ASN A 457 -10.43 -5.61 21.04
C ASN A 457 -10.31 -5.87 19.52
N ALA A 458 -11.43 -6.06 18.83
CA ALA A 458 -11.45 -6.32 17.39
C ALA A 458 -10.66 -5.23 16.62
N PRO A 459 -9.72 -5.60 15.74
CA PRO A 459 -8.90 -4.65 14.98
C PRO A 459 -9.66 -4.20 13.73
N VAL A 460 -10.75 -3.45 13.89
CA VAL A 460 -11.63 -3.06 12.77
C VAL A 460 -10.95 -2.04 11.88
N VAL A 461 -10.23 -1.06 12.43
CA VAL A 461 -9.51 -0.06 11.62
C VAL A 461 -8.50 -0.73 10.68
N THR A 462 -7.57 -1.50 11.24
CA THR A 462 -6.60 -2.31 10.48
C THR A 462 -7.33 -3.28 9.53
N GLY A 463 -8.44 -3.86 9.96
CA GLY A 463 -9.26 -4.77 9.15
C GLY A 463 -9.85 -4.10 7.90
N VAL A 464 -10.42 -2.90 8.03
CA VAL A 464 -11.00 -2.13 6.92
C VAL A 464 -9.89 -1.72 5.94
N LEU A 465 -8.79 -1.16 6.45
CA LEU A 465 -7.63 -0.75 5.66
C LEU A 465 -6.86 -1.92 5.03
N THR A 466 -6.96 -3.14 5.54
CA THR A 466 -6.39 -4.32 4.87
C THR A 466 -7.38 -5.02 3.94
N GLY A 467 -8.63 -4.55 3.87
CA GLY A 467 -9.75 -5.30 3.25
C GLY A 467 -10.13 -6.58 4.01
N GLY A 468 -9.39 -6.93 5.07
CA GLY A 468 -9.60 -8.11 5.89
C GLY A 468 -10.91 -8.10 6.67
N TYR A 469 -11.50 -6.93 6.93
CA TYR A 469 -12.81 -6.82 7.59
C TYR A 469 -13.90 -7.39 6.69
N PHE A 470 -13.95 -6.96 5.43
CA PHE A 470 -14.90 -7.45 4.42
C PHE A 470 -14.57 -8.86 3.93
N GLN A 471 -13.29 -9.18 3.72
CA GLN A 471 -12.87 -10.52 3.32
C GLN A 471 -13.34 -11.60 4.30
N SER A 472 -13.46 -11.25 5.59
CA SER A 472 -13.84 -12.22 6.63
C SER A 472 -15.29 -12.71 6.51
N THR A 473 -16.15 -11.99 5.80
CA THR A 473 -17.60 -12.22 5.69
C THR A 473 -18.07 -12.45 4.25
N PHE A 474 -17.30 -11.99 3.26
CA PHE A 474 -17.64 -12.10 1.85
C PHE A 474 -17.41 -13.51 1.29
N ARG A 475 -18.09 -13.79 0.18
CA ARG A 475 -17.90 -15.01 -0.62
C ARG A 475 -16.43 -15.18 -1.04
N HIS A 476 -15.99 -16.42 -1.14
CA HIS A 476 -14.69 -16.71 -1.74
C HIS A 476 -14.69 -16.22 -3.20
N GLN A 477 -13.63 -15.51 -3.59
CA GLN A 477 -13.40 -15.23 -5.01
C GLN A 477 -13.10 -16.56 -5.72
N SER A 478 -13.66 -16.75 -6.91
CA SER A 478 -13.40 -17.93 -7.73
C SER A 478 -11.91 -18.00 -8.03
N THR A 479 -11.27 -19.17 -7.87
CA THR A 479 -9.87 -19.42 -8.26
C THR A 479 -9.78 -20.03 -9.67
N ASP A 480 -10.85 -19.91 -10.45
CA ASP A 480 -10.96 -20.48 -11.79
C ASP A 480 -10.29 -19.54 -12.78
N GLU A 481 -9.06 -19.87 -13.18
CA GLU A 481 -8.22 -19.07 -14.10
C GLU A 481 -8.91 -18.77 -15.44
N ASP A 482 -9.91 -19.56 -15.85
CA ASP A 482 -10.68 -19.38 -17.08
C ASP A 482 -11.89 -18.43 -16.91
N ARG A 483 -12.26 -18.07 -15.67
CA ARG A 483 -13.18 -16.97 -15.39
C ARG A 483 -12.33 -15.72 -15.20
N ASP A 484 -12.37 -14.85 -16.21
CA ASP A 484 -11.69 -13.55 -16.30
C ASP A 484 -12.16 -12.51 -15.23
N ASP A 485 -12.55 -12.97 -14.03
CA ASP A 485 -12.86 -12.12 -12.86
C ASP A 485 -11.57 -11.65 -12.16
N HIS A 486 -10.44 -12.33 -12.40
CA HIS A 486 -9.11 -11.89 -11.98
C HIS A 486 -8.62 -10.75 -12.88
N GLY A 487 -9.17 -9.56 -12.70
CA GLY A 487 -8.53 -8.35 -13.25
C GLY A 487 -9.42 -7.13 -13.45
N THR A 488 -10.71 -7.18 -13.12
CA THR A 488 -11.59 -6.02 -13.22
C THR A 488 -12.15 -5.54 -11.89
N THR A 489 -12.30 -6.41 -10.90
CA THR A 489 -13.00 -6.08 -9.64
C THR A 489 -12.46 -6.92 -8.49
N ASP A 490 -11.98 -6.28 -7.41
CA ASP A 490 -11.73 -6.95 -6.14
C ASP A 490 -12.77 -6.47 -5.13
N LEU A 491 -13.72 -7.33 -4.77
CA LEU A 491 -14.84 -7.00 -3.87
C LEU A 491 -14.37 -6.40 -2.53
N ARG A 492 -13.17 -6.78 -2.06
CA ARG A 492 -12.60 -6.24 -0.83
C ARG A 492 -12.14 -4.81 -1.04
N ALA A 493 -11.49 -4.55 -2.18
CA ALA A 493 -11.06 -3.20 -2.55
C ALA A 493 -12.27 -2.28 -2.80
N GLU A 494 -13.31 -2.76 -3.48
CA GLU A 494 -14.56 -2.03 -3.72
C GLU A 494 -15.24 -1.63 -2.39
N ALA A 495 -15.42 -2.58 -1.47
CA ALA A 495 -15.99 -2.31 -0.16
C ALA A 495 -15.11 -1.39 0.71
N THR A 496 -13.79 -1.60 0.70
CA THR A 496 -12.85 -0.72 1.39
C THR A 496 -12.92 0.69 0.81
N SER A 497 -12.84 0.86 -0.52
CA SER A 497 -12.97 2.16 -1.20
C SER A 497 -14.25 2.87 -0.78
N THR A 498 -15.39 2.17 -0.84
CA THR A 498 -16.70 2.71 -0.43
C THR A 498 -16.70 3.12 1.04
N ALA A 499 -16.08 2.35 1.94
CA ALA A 499 -15.97 2.71 3.35
C ALA A 499 -15.07 3.94 3.58
N LEU A 500 -14.06 4.14 2.73
CA LEU A 500 -13.11 5.24 2.81
C LEU A 500 -13.65 6.53 2.14
N ALA A 501 -14.50 6.40 1.12
CA ALA A 501 -15.09 7.51 0.40
C ALA A 501 -15.93 8.42 1.32
N SER A 502 -15.80 9.73 1.18
CA SER A 502 -16.45 10.72 2.07
C SER A 502 -17.98 10.65 2.10
N ASP A 503 -18.62 10.14 1.03
CA ASP A 503 -20.06 9.95 0.86
C ASP A 503 -20.41 8.49 0.52
N GLY A 504 -19.47 7.57 0.65
CA GLY A 504 -19.67 6.17 0.28
C GLY A 504 -20.71 5.46 1.14
N GLN A 505 -21.62 4.76 0.49
CA GLN A 505 -22.64 3.93 1.11
C GLN A 505 -22.70 2.60 0.40
N ILE A 506 -22.79 1.52 1.18
CA ILE A 506 -22.92 0.16 0.65
C ILE A 506 -24.41 -0.14 0.47
N ASP A 507 -24.79 -0.58 -0.72
CA ASP A 507 -26.14 -1.08 -1.01
C ASP A 507 -26.40 -2.39 -0.22
N PRO A 508 -27.47 -2.46 0.59
CA PRO A 508 -27.86 -3.70 1.28
C PRO A 508 -27.96 -4.92 0.36
N ASP A 509 -28.51 -4.76 -0.85
CA ASP A 509 -28.66 -5.88 -1.80
C ASP A 509 -27.28 -6.38 -2.26
N TRP A 510 -26.36 -5.46 -2.55
CA TRP A 510 -24.99 -5.80 -2.93
C TRP A 510 -24.26 -6.51 -1.79
N LEU A 511 -24.39 -6.04 -0.54
CA LEU A 511 -23.75 -6.64 0.63
C LEU A 511 -24.21 -8.08 0.85
N LEU A 512 -25.51 -8.32 0.76
CA LEU A 512 -26.10 -9.65 0.94
C LEU A 512 -25.74 -10.62 -0.18
N ALA A 513 -25.59 -10.11 -1.42
CA ALA A 513 -25.06 -10.88 -2.53
C ALA A 513 -23.60 -11.35 -2.31
N GLN A 514 -22.88 -10.77 -1.34
CA GLN A 514 -21.58 -11.25 -0.89
C GLN A 514 -21.70 -12.21 0.30
N TYR A 515 -22.60 -11.94 1.26
CA TYR A 515 -22.75 -12.75 2.47
C TYR A 515 -23.40 -14.11 2.23
N VAL A 516 -24.50 -14.17 1.49
CA VAL A 516 -25.31 -15.39 1.38
C VAL A 516 -24.58 -16.52 0.64
N PRO A 517 -23.87 -16.27 -0.49
CA PRO A 517 -23.07 -17.32 -1.12
C PRO A 517 -21.98 -17.85 -0.18
N ARG A 518 -21.40 -17.00 0.68
CA ARG A 518 -20.43 -17.44 1.69
C ARG A 518 -21.06 -18.39 2.70
N LEU A 519 -22.24 -18.04 3.23
CA LEU A 519 -22.99 -18.91 4.14
C LEU A 519 -23.34 -20.26 3.51
N ILE A 520 -23.83 -20.27 2.27
CA ILE A 520 -24.16 -21.51 1.55
C ILE A 520 -22.92 -22.39 1.39
N SER A 521 -21.77 -21.80 1.07
CA SER A 521 -20.50 -22.52 0.94
C SER A 521 -20.08 -23.16 2.26
N GLU A 522 -20.04 -22.38 3.35
CA GLU A 522 -19.66 -22.90 4.67
C GLU A 522 -20.66 -23.93 5.19
N GLN A 523 -21.97 -23.74 4.93
CA GLN A 523 -22.99 -24.70 5.35
C GLN A 523 -22.82 -26.06 4.65
N ARG A 524 -22.50 -26.06 3.35
CA ARG A 524 -22.19 -27.31 2.62
C ARG A 524 -21.03 -28.06 3.25
N SER A 525 -19.96 -27.36 3.63
CA SER A 525 -18.81 -27.94 4.32
C SER A 525 -19.18 -28.40 5.75
N ALA A 526 -19.94 -27.61 6.49
CA ALA A 526 -20.38 -27.94 7.85
C ALA A 526 -21.23 -29.21 7.91
N PHE A 527 -22.06 -29.48 6.89
CA PHE A 527 -22.81 -30.73 6.78
C PHE A 527 -21.92 -31.97 6.70
N GLU A 528 -20.72 -31.85 6.10
CA GLU A 528 -19.75 -32.95 6.05
C GLU A 528 -19.15 -33.25 7.43
N ASP A 529 -19.08 -32.23 8.30
CA ASP A 529 -18.55 -32.29 9.67
C ASP A 529 -19.63 -32.54 10.76
N GLY A 530 -20.89 -32.72 10.36
CA GLY A 530 -22.02 -32.96 11.28
C GLY A 530 -22.60 -31.70 11.94
N ASN A 531 -22.21 -30.51 11.49
CA ASN A 531 -22.73 -29.22 11.93
C ASN A 531 -23.81 -28.70 10.96
N GLU A 532 -24.93 -28.18 11.49
CA GLU A 532 -26.09 -27.80 10.67
C GLU A 532 -26.07 -26.33 10.17
N LEU A 533 -25.31 -25.45 10.83
CA LEU A 533 -25.28 -24.01 10.55
C LEU A 533 -23.91 -23.38 10.86
N PRO A 534 -23.36 -22.49 10.00
CA PRO A 534 -22.10 -21.81 10.25
C PRO A 534 -22.27 -20.59 11.18
N GLU A 535 -22.54 -20.85 12.46
CA GLU A 535 -22.96 -19.84 13.47
C GLU A 535 -21.95 -18.68 13.64
N SER A 536 -20.64 -18.95 13.60
CA SER A 536 -19.60 -17.91 13.68
C SER A 536 -19.64 -16.93 12.52
N LEU A 537 -19.77 -17.44 11.29
CA LEU A 537 -19.81 -16.60 10.09
C LEU A 537 -21.07 -15.74 10.09
N LEU A 538 -22.21 -16.34 10.43
CA LEU A 538 -23.48 -15.64 10.49
C LEU A 538 -23.46 -14.52 11.54
N THR A 539 -22.89 -14.78 12.71
CA THR A 539 -22.71 -13.77 13.77
C THR A 539 -21.83 -12.62 13.28
N ARG A 540 -20.71 -12.91 12.60
CA ARG A 540 -19.82 -11.87 12.04
C ARG A 540 -20.51 -11.00 11.00
N GLN A 541 -21.23 -11.64 10.07
CA GLN A 541 -21.98 -10.93 9.03
C GLN A 541 -23.02 -10.00 9.64
N TYR A 542 -23.70 -10.45 10.70
CA TYR A 542 -24.69 -9.65 11.41
C TYR A 542 -24.05 -8.50 12.20
N VAL A 543 -23.01 -8.75 12.99
CA VAL A 543 -22.27 -7.69 13.72
C VAL A 543 -21.72 -6.66 12.74
N GLN A 544 -21.12 -7.10 11.63
CA GLN A 544 -20.61 -6.21 10.60
C GLN A 544 -21.72 -5.38 9.97
N MET A 545 -22.86 -5.97 9.62
CA MET A 545 -24.01 -5.25 9.06
C MET A 545 -24.53 -4.20 10.03
N GLN A 546 -24.76 -4.55 11.30
CA GLN A 546 -25.21 -3.60 12.33
C GLN A 546 -24.22 -2.47 12.56
N ALA A 547 -22.91 -2.78 12.58
CA ALA A 547 -21.87 -1.76 12.71
C ALA A 547 -21.88 -0.78 11.53
N LEU A 548 -21.98 -1.28 10.29
CA LEU A 548 -22.08 -0.45 9.09
C LEU A 548 -23.34 0.42 9.12
N THR A 549 -24.48 -0.13 9.53
CA THR A 549 -25.74 0.62 9.66
C THR A 549 -25.64 1.73 10.71
N ARG A 550 -25.14 1.43 11.91
CA ARG A 550 -24.99 2.41 13.01
C ARG A 550 -24.01 3.51 12.69
N ALA A 551 -22.95 3.19 11.95
CA ALA A 551 -21.98 4.16 11.49
C ALA A 551 -22.46 4.96 10.26
N GLY A 552 -23.63 4.63 9.68
CA GLY A 552 -24.24 5.35 8.56
C GLY A 552 -23.73 4.96 7.16
N PHE A 553 -23.10 3.78 7.04
CA PHE A 553 -22.46 3.27 5.81
C PHE A 553 -23.31 2.29 5.02
N LEU A 554 -24.49 1.90 5.50
CA LEU A 554 -25.38 0.95 4.83
C LEU A 554 -26.68 1.65 4.38
N GLY A 555 -27.01 1.53 3.10
CA GLY A 555 -28.19 2.14 2.48
C GLY A 555 -28.04 3.62 2.14
N ASP A 556 -28.98 4.15 1.36
CA ASP A 556 -29.08 5.59 1.04
C ASP A 556 -29.78 6.33 2.20
N ALA A 557 -29.25 7.49 2.59
CA ALA A 557 -29.88 8.35 3.61
C ALA A 557 -31.31 8.80 3.22
N ALA A 558 -31.66 8.74 1.93
CA ALA A 558 -33.00 9.01 1.42
C ALA A 558 -33.89 7.75 1.26
N SER A 559 -33.36 6.55 1.51
CA SER A 559 -34.08 5.29 1.38
C SER A 559 -34.73 4.88 2.69
N ASP A 560 -36.03 4.55 2.66
CA ASP A 560 -36.76 3.93 3.77
C ASP A 560 -36.46 2.41 3.89
N ASP A 561 -35.27 1.95 3.45
CA ASP A 561 -34.92 0.53 3.52
C ASP A 561 -34.78 0.09 4.98
N PRO A 562 -35.63 -0.84 5.46
CA PRO A 562 -35.63 -1.24 6.86
C PRO A 562 -34.35 -2.00 7.26
N ARG A 563 -33.52 -2.45 6.31
CA ARG A 563 -32.20 -3.06 6.56
C ARG A 563 -31.13 -2.01 6.89
N ALA A 564 -31.35 -0.77 6.46
CA ALA A 564 -30.52 0.39 6.80
C ALA A 564 -30.96 1.06 8.12
N THR A 565 -31.91 0.47 8.85
CA THR A 565 -32.31 0.93 10.18
C THR A 565 -31.65 0.07 11.27
N PRO A 566 -30.90 0.65 12.23
CA PRO A 566 -30.29 -0.11 13.33
C PRO A 566 -31.34 -0.89 14.13
N ALA A 567 -30.98 -2.08 14.59
CA ALA A 567 -31.83 -2.84 15.51
C ALA A 567 -31.97 -2.12 16.87
N SER A 568 -33.16 -2.21 17.47
CA SER A 568 -33.47 -1.58 18.76
C SER A 568 -32.80 -2.31 19.93
N THR A 569 -32.13 -1.55 20.78
CA THR A 569 -31.41 -2.04 21.97
C THR A 569 -32.27 -1.99 23.23
N GLU A 570 -33.26 -1.09 23.27
CA GLU A 570 -34.21 -0.93 24.37
C GLU A 570 -35.02 -2.22 24.57
N THR A 571 -35.50 -2.81 23.48
CA THR A 571 -36.37 -4.00 23.54
C THR A 571 -35.63 -5.25 24.01
N MET A 572 -34.30 -5.34 23.86
CA MET A 572 -33.49 -6.53 24.16
C MET A 572 -32.89 -6.51 25.57
N SER A 573 -32.75 -5.35 26.19
CA SER A 573 -32.14 -5.16 27.52
C SER A 573 -33.15 -5.20 28.68
N ASP A 574 -34.44 -4.98 28.39
CA ASP A 574 -35.49 -4.89 29.41
C ASP A 574 -36.04 -6.24 29.92
N THR A 575 -35.68 -7.37 29.30
CA THR A 575 -36.18 -8.70 29.68
C THR A 575 -35.05 -9.72 29.67
N THR A 576 -34.55 -10.06 30.85
CA THR A 576 -33.52 -11.10 31.05
C THR A 576 -34.10 -12.44 31.50
N GLU A 577 -35.40 -12.49 31.82
CA GLU A 577 -36.12 -13.72 32.20
C GLU A 577 -37.13 -14.08 31.09
N PHE A 578 -36.97 -15.24 30.48
CA PHE A 578 -37.85 -15.75 29.42
C PHE A 578 -38.63 -16.97 29.90
N SER A 579 -39.94 -17.01 29.64
CA SER A 579 -40.79 -18.16 29.95
C SER A 579 -40.58 -19.33 28.98
N ASP A 580 -40.29 -19.02 27.72
CA ASP A 580 -39.98 -19.99 26.68
C ASP A 580 -39.21 -19.36 25.49
N ARG A 581 -38.75 -20.23 24.59
CA ARG A 581 -38.00 -19.88 23.37
C ARG A 581 -38.80 -19.02 22.39
N ASP A 582 -40.13 -19.08 22.41
CA ASP A 582 -40.99 -18.36 21.48
C ASP A 582 -41.11 -16.88 21.89
N ASP A 583 -41.16 -16.59 23.19
CA ASP A 583 -41.14 -15.22 23.72
C ASP A 583 -39.83 -14.49 23.35
N ARG A 584 -38.71 -15.21 23.44
CA ARG A 584 -37.38 -14.69 23.08
C ARG A 584 -37.22 -14.43 21.58
N LEU A 585 -37.77 -15.31 20.74
CA LEU A 585 -37.81 -15.13 19.28
C LEU A 585 -38.72 -13.96 18.86
N ALA A 586 -39.86 -13.77 19.55
CA ALA A 586 -40.76 -12.66 19.30
C ALA A 586 -40.10 -11.31 19.60
N GLN A 587 -39.35 -11.22 20.72
CA GLN A 587 -38.55 -10.04 21.07
C GLN A 587 -37.46 -9.75 20.03
N PHE A 588 -36.78 -10.78 19.51
CA PHE A 588 -35.83 -10.64 18.40
C PHE A 588 -36.50 -10.08 17.13
N ILE A 589 -37.68 -10.59 16.76
CA ILE A 589 -38.42 -10.07 15.59
C ILE A 589 -38.84 -8.62 15.80
N ASP A 590 -39.35 -8.28 16.98
CA ASP A 590 -39.84 -6.93 17.29
C ASP A 590 -38.69 -5.91 17.44
N SER A 591 -37.45 -6.34 17.74
CA SER A 591 -36.26 -5.48 17.79
C SER A 591 -35.62 -5.20 16.42
N HIS A 592 -36.05 -5.89 15.36
CA HIS A 592 -35.46 -5.79 14.01
C HIS A 592 -36.44 -5.18 13.00
N PRO A 593 -36.22 -3.92 12.56
CA PRO A 593 -37.11 -3.24 11.62
C PRO A 593 -37.34 -4.01 10.31
N ALA A 594 -36.30 -4.65 9.76
CA ALA A 594 -36.39 -5.51 8.56
C ALA A 594 -37.35 -6.72 8.72
N LEU A 595 -37.68 -7.10 9.95
CA LEU A 595 -38.57 -8.23 10.27
C LEU A 595 -39.96 -7.79 10.79
N ALA A 596 -40.14 -6.50 11.07
CA ALA A 596 -41.34 -5.97 11.70
C ALA A 596 -42.57 -6.02 10.78
N GLU A 597 -42.41 -5.72 9.48
CA GLU A 597 -43.51 -5.71 8.50
C GLU A 597 -44.04 -7.12 8.16
N ASP A 598 -43.17 -8.12 8.12
CA ASP A 598 -43.51 -9.52 7.82
C ASP A 598 -43.81 -10.38 9.07
N SER A 599 -43.91 -9.74 10.24
CA SER A 599 -44.20 -10.39 11.52
C SER A 599 -45.46 -11.28 11.49
N LYS A 600 -46.42 -11.05 10.58
CA LYS A 600 -47.61 -11.93 10.40
C LYS A 600 -47.31 -13.31 9.80
N VAL A 601 -46.23 -13.45 9.03
CA VAL A 601 -45.79 -14.74 8.44
C VAL A 601 -45.04 -15.57 9.49
N LEU A 602 -44.26 -14.89 10.34
CA LEU A 602 -43.51 -15.52 11.44
C LEU A 602 -44.38 -15.83 12.68
N LYS A 603 -45.43 -15.04 12.96
CA LYS A 603 -46.29 -15.15 14.17
C LYS A 603 -47.36 -16.28 14.17
N LYS A 604 -47.40 -17.20 13.20
CA LYS A 604 -48.42 -18.28 13.13
C LYS A 604 -47.89 -19.66 13.56
N ASN A 605 -47.38 -19.79 14.79
CA ASN A 605 -46.69 -21.03 15.20
C ASN A 605 -46.96 -21.59 16.61
N ALA A 606 -48.09 -21.27 17.27
CA ALA A 606 -48.39 -21.84 18.58
C ALA A 606 -49.51 -22.91 18.52
N HIS A 607 -49.12 -24.15 18.84
CA HIS A 607 -49.79 -25.05 19.80
C HIS A 607 -50.36 -26.42 19.36
N TYR A 608 -50.17 -27.36 20.31
CA TYR A 608 -50.57 -28.76 20.49
C TYR A 608 -49.76 -29.88 19.81
N SER A 609 -48.94 -30.51 20.66
CA SER A 609 -48.64 -31.94 20.66
C SER A 609 -49.89 -32.74 21.05
N ASP A 610 -50.18 -33.83 20.35
CA ASP A 610 -50.23 -35.15 20.99
C ASP A 610 -50.34 -36.27 19.96
N ASP A 611 -49.81 -37.42 20.37
CA ASP A 611 -49.89 -38.77 19.81
C ASP A 611 -49.00 -39.09 18.59
N ASP A 612 -47.80 -39.61 18.82
CA ASP A 612 -47.57 -41.08 18.85
C ASP A 612 -46.09 -41.40 19.16
N GLU A 613 -45.87 -42.24 20.17
CA GLU A 613 -44.56 -42.76 20.56
C GLU A 613 -44.16 -43.90 19.62
N SER A 614 -43.21 -43.63 18.71
CA SER A 614 -42.17 -44.57 18.22
C SER A 614 -41.85 -44.40 16.73
N ALA A 615 -40.85 -43.56 16.43
CA ALA A 615 -39.91 -43.81 15.32
C ALA A 615 -38.74 -42.82 15.40
N GLY A 616 -37.52 -43.32 15.68
CA GLY A 616 -36.25 -42.60 15.65
C GLY A 616 -35.76 -42.23 14.24
N MET A 617 -36.64 -41.68 13.42
CA MET A 617 -36.36 -41.06 12.12
C MET A 617 -37.44 -40.00 11.94
N LEU A 618 -37.17 -38.70 12.11
CA LEU A 618 -38.05 -37.61 11.65
C LEU A 618 -37.43 -36.24 11.98
N MET A 619 -36.47 -35.78 11.16
CA MET A 619 -36.19 -34.36 10.96
C MET A 619 -35.95 -34.11 9.48
N ASN A 620 -36.90 -34.53 8.63
CA ASN A 620 -36.87 -34.16 7.21
C ASN A 620 -38.27 -34.02 6.57
N ASP A 621 -39.30 -34.76 7.00
CA ASP A 621 -40.62 -34.62 6.36
C ASP A 621 -41.42 -33.38 6.80
N ARG A 622 -41.18 -32.86 8.02
CA ARG A 622 -41.85 -31.63 8.52
C ARG A 622 -41.31 -30.34 7.90
N TYR A 623 -40.11 -30.36 7.33
CA TYR A 623 -39.53 -29.20 6.63
C TYR A 623 -39.88 -29.20 5.14
N ILE A 624 -39.87 -30.38 4.50
CA ILE A 624 -40.17 -30.52 3.06
C ILE A 624 -41.66 -30.31 2.76
N MET A 625 -42.59 -30.84 3.57
CA MET A 625 -44.03 -30.60 3.35
C MET A 625 -44.45 -29.16 3.70
N ARG A 626 -43.78 -28.53 4.68
CA ARG A 626 -44.07 -27.15 5.14
C ARG A 626 -43.54 -26.09 4.17
N LEU A 627 -42.42 -26.34 3.49
CA LEU A 627 -41.95 -25.50 2.37
C LEU A 627 -42.93 -25.54 1.18
N ASN A 628 -43.50 -26.71 0.90
CA ASN A 628 -44.42 -26.92 -0.21
C ASN A 628 -45.78 -26.21 0.05
N ASP A 629 -46.27 -26.16 1.29
CA ASP A 629 -47.47 -25.39 1.64
C ASP A 629 -47.23 -23.86 1.71
N ILE A 630 -46.02 -23.43 2.09
CA ILE A 630 -45.62 -21.99 2.14
C ILE A 630 -45.41 -21.43 0.73
N MET A 631 -44.71 -22.16 -0.16
CA MET A 631 -44.49 -21.75 -1.56
C MET A 631 -45.78 -21.64 -2.38
N ASN A 632 -46.88 -22.26 -1.93
CA ASN A 632 -48.16 -22.29 -2.64
C ASN A 632 -49.18 -21.24 -2.16
N CYS A 633 -48.87 -20.40 -1.17
CA CYS A 633 -49.83 -19.43 -0.62
C CYS A 633 -49.71 -17.99 -1.16
N ARG A 634 -48.54 -17.57 -1.67
CA ARG A 634 -48.33 -16.36 -2.50
C ARG A 634 -47.12 -16.54 -3.40
N GLN A 635 -47.14 -15.98 -4.61
CA GLN A 635 -46.01 -16.08 -5.53
C GLN A 635 -44.81 -15.28 -4.99
N PRO A 636 -43.56 -15.75 -5.18
CA PRO A 636 -42.33 -15.07 -4.70
C PRO A 636 -42.20 -13.60 -5.13
N GLU A 637 -42.93 -13.22 -6.18
CA GLU A 637 -43.03 -11.85 -6.71
C GLU A 637 -43.82 -10.89 -5.80
N GLU A 638 -44.49 -11.37 -4.76
CA GLU A 638 -45.31 -10.58 -3.82
C GLU A 638 -44.66 -10.41 -2.43
N TRP A 639 -43.39 -10.81 -2.25
CA TRP A 639 -42.64 -10.61 -1.01
C TRP A 639 -41.92 -9.25 -1.04
N SER A 640 -41.92 -8.53 0.08
CA SER A 640 -41.14 -7.30 0.25
C SER A 640 -39.66 -7.56 0.54
N LEU A 641 -39.31 -8.75 1.03
CA LEU A 641 -37.94 -9.19 1.32
C LEU A 641 -37.42 -10.11 0.22
N SER A 642 -36.14 -9.96 -0.15
CA SER A 642 -35.50 -10.87 -1.08
C SER A 642 -35.36 -12.27 -0.47
N THR A 643 -35.17 -13.29 -1.33
CA THR A 643 -34.89 -14.65 -0.85
C THR A 643 -33.61 -14.72 0.01
N ASP A 644 -32.66 -13.84 -0.25
CA ASP A 644 -31.38 -13.78 0.45
C ASP A 644 -31.52 -13.11 1.83
N ASP A 645 -32.33 -12.04 1.93
CA ASP A 645 -32.73 -11.44 3.23
C ASP A 645 -33.39 -12.49 4.14
N LEU A 646 -34.37 -13.22 3.60
CA LEU A 646 -35.14 -14.22 4.34
C LEU A 646 -34.24 -15.33 4.88
N ARG A 647 -33.27 -15.79 4.09
CA ARG A 647 -32.30 -16.82 4.51
C ARG A 647 -31.38 -16.34 5.63
N MET A 648 -30.86 -15.12 5.53
CA MET A 648 -29.97 -14.56 6.56
C MET A 648 -30.71 -14.39 7.90
N HIS A 649 -31.87 -13.73 7.89
CA HIS A 649 -32.64 -13.50 9.11
C HIS A 649 -33.21 -14.78 9.72
N TYR A 650 -33.61 -15.76 8.91
CA TYR A 650 -34.03 -17.07 9.41
C TYR A 650 -32.89 -17.82 10.09
N GLY A 651 -31.68 -17.81 9.49
CA GLY A 651 -30.49 -18.36 10.11
C GLY A 651 -30.21 -17.70 11.46
N LEU A 652 -30.35 -16.37 11.55
CA LEU A 652 -30.12 -15.63 12.79
C LEU A 652 -31.08 -16.04 13.89
N GLY A 653 -32.38 -16.17 13.58
CA GLY A 653 -33.39 -16.64 14.53
C GLY A 653 -33.12 -18.08 15.02
N LEU A 654 -32.62 -18.96 14.16
CA LEU A 654 -32.24 -20.32 14.55
C LEU A 654 -31.06 -20.33 15.53
N THR A 655 -30.00 -19.58 15.23
CA THR A 655 -28.82 -19.46 16.11
C THR A 655 -29.19 -18.82 17.43
N TYR A 656 -29.97 -17.74 17.39
CA TYR A 656 -30.42 -17.02 18.59
C TYR A 656 -31.21 -17.93 19.53
N GLY A 657 -32.11 -18.77 18.99
CA GLY A 657 -32.87 -19.73 19.80
C GLY A 657 -32.11 -21.01 20.21
N LYS A 658 -30.94 -21.32 19.62
CA LYS A 658 -30.09 -22.46 20.04
C LYS A 658 -29.25 -22.15 21.28
N ASN A 659 -28.92 -20.87 21.50
CA ASN A 659 -28.09 -20.41 22.62
C ASN A 659 -28.88 -19.97 23.86
N ASP A 660 -30.12 -20.41 23.96
CA ASP A 660 -30.95 -20.17 25.13
C ASP A 660 -30.74 -21.27 26.18
N THR A 661 -29.89 -21.00 27.17
CA THR A 661 -29.58 -21.92 28.27
C THR A 661 -30.48 -21.73 29.50
N THR A 662 -31.49 -20.85 29.43
CA THR A 662 -32.35 -20.51 30.59
C THR A 662 -33.19 -21.67 31.12
N LEU A 663 -33.30 -22.78 30.37
CA LEU A 663 -34.07 -23.96 30.78
C LEU A 663 -33.25 -25.05 31.49
N ASP A 664 -31.92 -25.01 31.44
CA ASP A 664 -31.09 -26.08 32.04
C ASP A 664 -30.96 -25.97 33.57
N ASP A 665 -31.25 -24.79 34.16
CA ASP A 665 -31.15 -24.57 35.61
C ASP A 665 -32.46 -24.89 36.37
N ALA A 666 -33.57 -25.18 35.67
CA ALA A 666 -34.88 -25.36 36.31
C ALA A 666 -35.19 -26.79 36.79
N ASP A 667 -34.43 -27.81 36.36
CA ASP A 667 -34.75 -29.23 36.60
C ASP A 667 -33.84 -29.94 37.62
N SER A 668 -33.11 -29.20 38.46
CA SER A 668 -32.27 -29.81 39.49
C SER A 668 -32.50 -29.25 40.90
N GLU A 669 -33.67 -29.53 41.49
CA GLU A 669 -33.79 -29.65 42.96
C GLU A 669 -34.62 -30.87 43.42
N PRO A 670 -34.27 -31.47 44.57
CA PRO A 670 -34.65 -32.84 44.91
C PRO A 670 -36.02 -32.93 45.60
N ALA A 671 -36.84 -33.89 45.16
CA ALA A 671 -38.08 -34.23 45.87
C ALA A 671 -37.78 -35.07 47.12
N GLU A 672 -37.76 -34.42 48.29
CA GLU A 672 -37.83 -35.09 49.59
C GLU A 672 -39.21 -34.80 50.22
N ALA A 673 -40.02 -35.84 50.45
CA ALA A 673 -40.72 -36.05 51.73
C ALA A 673 -41.66 -37.27 51.76
N ALA A 674 -41.53 -37.99 52.88
CA ALA A 674 -42.56 -38.67 53.67
C ALA A 674 -42.96 -40.12 53.31
N ALA A 675 -42.28 -41.04 53.98
CA ALA A 675 -42.96 -42.11 54.71
C ALA A 675 -42.30 -42.28 56.09
N ALA A 676 -43.01 -41.89 57.14
CA ALA A 676 -42.62 -42.06 58.53
C ALA A 676 -43.43 -43.20 59.18
N GLU A 677 -42.71 -43.97 60.02
CA GLU A 677 -43.15 -44.82 61.14
C GLU A 677 -43.80 -46.20 60.88
N ALA A 678 -43.10 -47.28 61.27
CA ALA A 678 -43.32 -47.95 62.55
C ALA A 678 -42.38 -49.17 62.79
N GLN A 679 -41.64 -49.12 63.91
CA GLN A 679 -41.41 -50.17 64.94
C GLN A 679 -40.82 -51.55 64.54
N THR A 680 -39.56 -51.80 64.96
CA THR A 680 -39.10 -52.72 66.04
C THR A 680 -39.05 -54.21 65.69
N ASP A 681 -37.85 -54.82 65.72
CA ASP A 681 -37.41 -55.68 66.82
C ASP A 681 -36.03 -56.31 66.53
N ASP A 682 -35.20 -56.36 67.60
CA ASP A 682 -33.97 -57.12 67.88
C ASP A 682 -32.82 -57.24 66.85
#